data_AF-A0A0H1R146-F1
#
_entry.id   AF-A0A0H1R146-F1
#
_cell.length_a   1.000
_cell.length_b   1.000
_cell.length_c   1.000
_cell.angle_alpha   90.00
_cell.angle_beta   90.00
_cell.angle_gamma   90.00
#
_symmetry.space_group_name_H-M   'P 1'
#
loop_
_entity.id
_entity.type
_entity.pdbx_description
1 polymer ?
#
loop_
_entity_poly.entity_id
_entity_poly.type
_entity_poly.pdbx_seq_one_letter_code
_entity_poly.pdbx_strand_id
1 'polypeptide(L)'
;MLISLSLFLYLILAQKSTPRIHLLYLSAIGFGLAVHSLIKFDMLWNSLYLIVAFCSIDFIAKRNIKQGAILTVSFILSFFAIWLTMQQHPENILPYLIGGFELTRGYSEAMATAGSLWNVIAGCISILFIIMVGIYFFVHKRTDLIIFFIMIGFILFSVFKSGFVRHDHHVLIFLAVYALILGFILVLLTRELKASKIKPFMTFGVILCLAMIGSFVASICIIAPWAPQANVISNAPSTELSLRLMSDETLFDNLVASRKESIRDVYPLETILVDRINNQSVDIFPWDVALCWAYDLNWSPRPVFQSYTAYTPYLDAINSQHFVDDEGSPENILYFYSSIDGRYPLFEEPKTFRTILNNYSYVDQSNGFILLNRSPRPVDDAEDIDLKTVKMGEPIDIPEYNGKVFGHIDVQYTLFGSLMKTVYKPEPVYVQFHLKDGTTSQWYRFIPDNAVNGLFLSQYVGDADTLAWIFQGHLINDIHTITIRTDHPEYYEDTIQVHFVGLPIQSDQGDFMDPNSKSVSFYGLTPDMKSASGGKALEASYNRKHVNIRLGSESMPAIFEHPQGPTGTTIIYENIDIREGSCLEFSIGIDEGVWDKPESDGVTFEIHLHDPIANTTQEVFFYRLDPVHVTEDRGWHHFAIPLEEYPAGNVSVLFITRPNGNAAYDWAWWGDPKIAW
;
A
#
# COMPACT_ATOMS: atom_id res chain seq x y z
N MET A 1 7.77 11.34 27.68
CA MET A 1 6.75 11.53 28.75
C MET A 1 6.48 10.25 29.53
N LEU A 2 6.15 9.12 28.90
CA LEU A 2 5.96 7.82 29.58
C LEU A 2 7.12 7.40 30.51
N ILE A 3 8.38 7.56 30.07
CA ILE A 3 9.57 7.32 30.91
C ILE A 3 9.58 8.22 32.16
N SER A 4 9.13 9.46 32.05
CA SER A 4 9.01 10.37 33.19
C SER A 4 7.94 9.88 34.16
N LEU A 5 6.79 9.41 33.67
CA LEU A 5 5.72 8.83 34.50
C LEU A 5 6.20 7.56 35.23
N SER A 6 6.93 6.68 34.55
CA SER A 6 7.50 5.48 35.18
C SER A 6 8.54 5.84 36.25
N LEU A 7 9.36 6.87 36.01
CA LEU A 7 10.29 7.41 37.01
C LEU A 7 9.56 8.01 38.22
N PHE A 8 8.47 8.75 38.03
CA PHE A 8 7.67 9.28 39.14
C PHE A 8 7.04 8.16 39.98
N LEU A 9 6.47 7.14 39.34
CA LEU A 9 5.95 5.95 40.02
C LEU A 9 7.06 5.21 40.79
N TYR A 10 8.24 5.05 40.19
CA TYR A 10 9.42 4.52 40.85
C TYR A 10 9.79 5.34 42.10
N LEU A 11 9.83 6.67 42.00
CA LEU A 11 10.14 7.55 43.13
C LEU A 11 9.11 7.44 44.26
N ILE A 12 7.81 7.28 43.94
CA ILE A 12 6.75 7.04 44.93
C ILE A 12 6.96 5.70 45.64
N LEU A 13 7.34 4.66 44.90
CA LEU A 13 7.66 3.35 45.49
C LEU A 13 8.91 3.42 46.38
N ALA A 14 9.94 4.15 45.96
CA ALA A 14 11.21 4.31 46.69
C ALA A 14 11.14 5.26 47.89
N GLN A 15 10.25 6.25 47.89
CA GLN A 15 10.13 7.22 48.98
C GLN A 15 9.19 6.76 50.13
N LYS A 16 9.49 7.26 51.33
CA LYS A 16 8.64 7.20 52.54
C LYS A 16 7.92 8.53 52.81
N SER A 17 7.39 9.20 51.78
CA SER A 17 6.73 10.51 51.91
C SER A 17 5.27 10.41 52.40
N THR A 18 4.67 11.55 52.76
CA THR A 18 3.37 11.64 53.44
C THR A 18 2.16 11.25 52.55
N PRO A 19 1.09 10.63 53.11
CA PRO A 19 0.00 10.03 52.32
C PRO A 19 -0.80 10.98 51.41
N ARG A 20 -0.98 12.25 51.81
CA ARG A 20 -1.81 13.21 51.05
C ARG A 20 -1.17 13.66 49.73
N ILE A 21 0.15 13.75 49.71
CA ILE A 21 0.90 14.17 48.52
C ILE A 21 0.85 13.06 47.44
N HIS A 22 0.82 11.80 47.86
CA HIS A 22 0.69 10.65 46.95
C HIS A 22 -0.63 10.60 46.20
N LEU A 23 -1.75 11.00 46.82
CA LEU A 23 -3.06 11.00 46.17
C LEU A 23 -3.05 11.88 44.91
N LEU A 24 -2.61 13.14 45.05
CA LEU A 24 -2.59 14.09 43.93
C LEU A 24 -1.66 13.63 42.80
N TYR A 25 -0.47 13.14 43.13
CA TYR A 25 0.47 12.66 42.12
C TYR A 25 -0.02 11.39 41.42
N LEU A 26 -0.57 10.41 42.16
CA LEU A 26 -1.09 9.19 41.55
C LEU A 26 -2.32 9.48 40.67
N SER A 27 -3.17 10.43 41.07
CA SER A 27 -4.25 10.90 40.21
C SER A 27 -3.74 11.56 38.93
N ALA A 28 -2.76 12.46 39.05
CA ALA A 28 -2.16 13.12 37.89
C ALA A 28 -1.43 12.14 36.96
N ILE A 29 -0.74 11.13 37.52
CA ILE A 29 -0.09 10.06 36.75
C ILE A 29 -1.16 9.20 36.07
N GLY A 30 -2.23 8.81 36.77
CA GLY A 30 -3.33 8.04 36.18
C GLY A 30 -3.99 8.78 35.01
N PHE A 31 -4.23 10.08 35.15
CA PHE A 31 -4.67 10.94 34.05
C PHE A 31 -3.67 10.96 32.89
N GLY A 32 -2.39 11.15 33.19
CA GLY A 32 -1.32 11.11 32.18
C GLY A 32 -1.31 9.79 31.41
N LEU A 33 -1.38 8.65 32.09
CA LEU A 33 -1.43 7.32 31.46
C LEU A 33 -2.67 7.14 30.57
N ALA A 34 -3.83 7.67 30.99
CA ALA A 34 -5.04 7.64 30.18
C ALA A 34 -4.90 8.45 28.88
N VAL A 35 -4.35 9.67 28.98
CA VAL A 35 -4.05 10.49 27.80
C VAL A 35 -3.13 9.76 26.82
N HIS A 36 -2.04 9.14 27.30
CA HIS A 36 -1.13 8.40 26.42
C HIS A 36 -1.82 7.22 25.75
N SER A 37 -2.66 6.49 26.50
CA SER A 37 -3.37 5.32 26.00
C SER A 37 -4.29 5.66 24.84
N LEU A 38 -4.86 6.86 24.81
CA LEU A 38 -5.73 7.35 23.75
C LEU A 38 -4.97 8.01 22.58
N ILE A 39 -3.71 8.41 22.77
CA ILE A 39 -2.87 8.96 21.69
C ILE A 39 -2.39 7.85 20.75
N LYS A 40 -1.95 6.71 21.29
CA LYS A 40 -1.42 5.60 20.49
C LYS A 40 -1.64 4.27 21.20
N PHE A 41 -2.09 3.24 20.48
CA PHE A 41 -2.52 1.98 21.10
C PHE A 41 -1.40 1.20 21.79
N ASP A 42 -0.16 1.23 21.29
CA ASP A 42 1.00 0.64 21.98
C ASP A 42 1.26 1.30 23.35
N MET A 43 0.88 2.56 23.53
CA MET A 43 0.98 3.27 24.81
C MET A 43 -0.09 2.82 25.81
N LEU A 44 -1.21 2.24 25.36
CA LEU A 44 -2.18 1.60 26.25
C LEU A 44 -1.53 0.39 26.94
N TRP A 45 -0.86 -0.49 26.20
CA TRP A 45 -0.15 -1.64 26.78
C TRP A 45 0.92 -1.22 27.78
N ASN A 46 1.71 -0.20 27.43
CA ASN A 46 2.71 0.34 28.33
C ASN A 46 2.09 0.96 29.60
N SER A 47 0.95 1.64 29.47
CA SER A 47 0.24 2.23 30.61
C SER A 47 -0.34 1.16 31.53
N LEU A 48 -0.98 0.13 30.98
CA LEU A 48 -1.48 -1.02 31.73
C LEU A 48 -0.35 -1.76 32.44
N TYR A 49 0.78 -1.97 31.76
CA TYR A 49 1.97 -2.54 32.37
C TYR A 49 2.44 -1.74 33.59
N LEU A 50 2.55 -0.41 33.47
CA LEU A 50 3.00 0.44 34.57
C LEU A 50 2.03 0.38 35.76
N ILE A 51 0.72 0.35 35.51
CA ILE A 51 -0.30 0.22 36.56
C ILE A 51 -0.15 -1.13 37.26
N VAL A 52 -0.06 -2.22 36.51
CA VAL A 52 0.07 -3.58 37.06
C VAL A 52 1.39 -3.73 37.83
N ALA A 53 2.51 -3.25 37.27
CA ALA A 53 3.81 -3.28 37.92
C ALA A 53 3.79 -2.48 39.23
N PHE A 54 3.27 -1.24 39.20
CA PHE A 54 3.15 -0.40 40.38
C PHE A 54 2.26 -1.04 41.46
N CYS A 55 1.07 -1.51 41.11
CA CYS A 55 0.13 -2.14 42.05
C CYS A 55 0.73 -3.41 42.67
N SER A 56 1.39 -4.23 41.86
CA SER A 56 2.01 -5.47 42.32
C SER A 56 3.15 -5.18 43.29
N ILE A 57 4.01 -4.21 42.96
CA ILE A 57 5.15 -3.84 43.81
C ILE A 57 4.68 -3.16 45.11
N ASP A 58 3.71 -2.25 45.05
CA ASP A 58 3.17 -1.59 46.24
C ASP A 58 2.47 -2.60 47.18
N PHE A 59 1.75 -3.57 46.61
CA PHE A 59 1.15 -4.65 47.38
C PHE A 59 2.20 -5.59 48.00
N ILE A 60 3.19 -6.05 47.23
CA ILE A 60 4.21 -7.00 47.71
C ILE A 60 5.12 -6.33 48.75
N ALA A 61 5.59 -5.11 48.47
CA ALA A 61 6.58 -4.42 49.31
C ALA A 61 5.96 -3.71 50.51
N LYS A 62 4.75 -3.15 50.38
CA LYS A 62 4.12 -2.30 51.40
C LYS A 62 2.77 -2.80 51.89
N ARG A 63 2.22 -3.88 51.31
CA ARG A 63 0.85 -4.40 51.58
C ARG A 63 -0.23 -3.33 51.40
N ASN A 64 0.02 -2.38 50.51
CA ASN A 64 -0.85 -1.25 50.28
C ASN A 64 -1.67 -1.45 49.01
N ILE A 65 -2.99 -1.30 49.13
CA ILE A 65 -3.94 -1.42 48.01
C ILE A 65 -4.47 -0.04 47.63
N LYS A 66 -4.43 0.93 48.57
CA LYS A 66 -5.05 2.24 48.38
C LYS A 66 -4.37 3.03 47.27
N GLN A 67 -3.04 3.03 47.21
CA GLN A 67 -2.31 3.76 46.15
C GLN A 67 -2.53 3.13 44.78
N GLY A 68 -2.46 1.79 44.68
CA GLY A 68 -2.79 1.08 43.45
C GLY A 68 -4.24 1.34 42.98
N ALA A 69 -5.20 1.35 43.90
CA ALA A 69 -6.59 1.68 43.61
C ALA A 69 -6.75 3.14 43.13
N ILE A 70 -6.09 4.11 43.77
CA ILE A 70 -6.10 5.51 43.33
C ILE A 70 -5.59 5.64 41.89
N LEU A 71 -4.42 5.05 41.60
CA LEU A 71 -3.83 5.11 40.27
C LEU A 71 -4.76 4.48 39.22
N THR A 72 -5.27 3.29 39.51
CA THR A 72 -6.14 2.52 38.59
C THR A 72 -7.48 3.22 38.36
N VAL A 73 -8.16 3.65 39.43
CA VAL A 73 -9.44 4.35 39.32
C VAL A 73 -9.25 5.69 38.60
N SER A 74 -8.17 6.43 38.90
CA SER A 74 -7.88 7.68 38.20
C SER A 74 -7.62 7.46 36.72
N PHE A 75 -6.91 6.39 36.34
CA PHE A 75 -6.72 6.00 34.94
C PHE A 75 -8.07 5.69 34.27
N ILE A 76 -8.88 4.81 34.85
CA ILE A 76 -10.18 4.41 34.29
C ILE A 76 -11.09 5.64 34.12
N LEU A 77 -11.29 6.43 35.19
CA LEU A 77 -12.14 7.61 35.14
C LEU A 77 -11.64 8.63 34.13
N SER A 78 -10.33 8.85 34.03
CA SER A 78 -9.76 9.77 33.04
C SER A 78 -9.93 9.25 31.62
N PHE A 79 -9.73 7.94 31.39
CA PHE A 79 -9.91 7.33 30.08
C PHE A 79 -11.35 7.51 29.59
N PHE A 80 -12.34 7.16 30.43
CA PHE A 80 -13.76 7.35 30.08
C PHE A 80 -14.15 8.82 29.96
N ALA A 81 -13.64 9.70 30.84
CA ALA A 81 -13.90 11.13 30.74
C ALA A 81 -13.37 11.69 29.42
N ILE A 82 -12.12 11.38 29.05
CA ILE A 82 -11.53 11.83 27.79
C ILE A 82 -12.33 11.26 26.61
N TRP A 83 -12.64 9.96 26.62
CA TRP A 83 -13.45 9.30 25.58
C TRP A 83 -14.78 10.03 25.33
N LEU A 84 -15.54 10.29 26.39
CA LEU A 84 -16.83 10.98 26.30
C LEU A 84 -16.67 12.45 25.92
N THR A 85 -15.63 13.15 26.39
CA THR A 85 -15.36 14.54 25.97
C THR A 85 -14.99 14.66 24.50
N MET A 86 -14.40 13.61 23.92
CA MET A 86 -14.13 13.49 22.48
C MET A 86 -15.38 13.03 21.69
N GLN A 87 -16.55 13.03 22.33
CA GLN A 87 -17.85 12.64 21.77
C GLN A 87 -17.86 11.22 21.17
N GLN A 88 -16.97 10.34 21.67
CA GLN A 88 -16.93 8.96 21.24
C GLN A 88 -18.03 8.15 21.92
N HIS A 89 -18.74 7.32 21.16
CA HIS A 89 -19.76 6.44 21.71
C HIS A 89 -19.11 5.36 22.61
N PRO A 90 -19.69 5.03 23.79
CA PRO A 90 -19.16 3.98 24.66
C PRO A 90 -19.07 2.60 24.00
N GLU A 91 -19.97 2.32 23.05
CA GLU A 91 -20.01 1.07 22.29
C GLU A 91 -18.76 0.86 21.44
N ASN A 92 -18.07 1.94 21.05
CA ASN A 92 -16.86 1.90 20.23
C ASN A 92 -15.61 1.47 21.02
N ILE A 93 -15.68 1.34 22.35
CA ILE A 93 -14.53 0.92 23.17
C ILE A 93 -14.10 -0.51 22.82
N LEU A 94 -15.06 -1.43 22.66
CA LEU A 94 -14.72 -2.82 22.33
C LEU A 94 -14.13 -2.95 20.90
N PRO A 95 -14.74 -2.37 19.84
CA PRO A 95 -14.11 -2.30 18.52
C PRO A 95 -12.72 -1.65 18.53
N TYR A 96 -12.51 -0.58 19.31
CA TYR A 96 -11.20 0.06 19.47
C TYR A 96 -10.15 -0.89 20.06
N LEU A 97 -10.52 -1.65 21.10
CA LEU A 97 -9.62 -2.63 21.71
C LEU A 97 -9.30 -3.80 20.78
N ILE A 98 -10.30 -4.31 20.05
CA ILE A 98 -10.12 -5.41 19.09
C ILE A 98 -9.26 -4.95 17.91
N GLY A 99 -9.61 -3.83 17.27
CA GLY A 99 -8.86 -3.29 16.13
C GLY A 99 -7.42 -2.93 16.52
N GLY A 100 -7.21 -2.30 17.68
CA GLY A 100 -5.87 -2.00 18.18
C GLY A 100 -5.04 -3.25 18.47
N PHE A 101 -5.67 -4.32 18.98
CA PHE A 101 -5.00 -5.60 19.20
C PHE A 101 -4.58 -6.24 17.87
N GLU A 102 -5.48 -6.27 16.89
CA GLU A 102 -5.21 -6.81 15.55
C GLU A 102 -4.08 -6.04 14.83
N LEU A 103 -4.08 -4.70 14.94
CA LEU A 103 -2.97 -3.87 14.49
C LEU A 103 -1.66 -4.25 15.17
N THR A 104 -1.65 -4.38 16.50
CA THR A 104 -0.41 -4.72 17.22
C THR A 104 0.08 -6.13 16.88
N ARG A 105 -0.83 -7.07 16.64
CA ARG A 105 -0.56 -8.48 16.37
C ARG A 105 0.13 -8.68 15.02
N GLY A 106 -0.41 -8.10 13.94
CA GLY A 106 0.15 -8.27 12.59
C GLY A 106 1.34 -7.35 12.28
N TYR A 107 1.58 -6.30 13.09
CA TYR A 107 2.63 -5.30 12.84
C TYR A 107 4.03 -5.90 12.60
N SER A 108 4.44 -6.89 13.41
CA SER A 108 5.79 -7.45 13.33
C SER A 108 6.09 -8.14 12.00
N GLU A 109 5.08 -8.75 11.37
CA GLU A 109 5.20 -9.42 10.09
C GLU A 109 5.08 -8.43 8.93
N ALA A 110 4.06 -7.58 8.97
CA ALA A 110 3.79 -6.64 7.90
C ALA A 110 4.88 -5.57 7.79
N MET A 111 5.32 -5.00 8.91
CA MET A 111 6.23 -3.83 8.92
C MET A 111 7.70 -4.18 9.06
N ALA A 112 8.05 -5.47 9.06
CA ALA A 112 9.44 -5.91 9.16
C ALA A 112 10.26 -5.36 7.99
N THR A 113 11.39 -4.72 8.26
CA THR A 113 12.38 -4.34 7.25
C THR A 113 13.78 -4.66 7.75
N ALA A 114 14.67 -5.10 6.87
CA ALA A 114 16.07 -5.34 7.23
C ALA A 114 16.78 -4.01 7.55
N GLY A 115 17.84 -4.06 8.35
CA GLY A 115 18.63 -2.89 8.67
C GLY A 115 20.06 -3.27 9.07
N SER A 116 20.85 -2.28 9.49
CA SER A 116 22.29 -2.46 9.71
C SER A 116 22.61 -3.50 10.79
N LEU A 117 23.47 -4.46 10.45
CA LEU A 117 23.96 -5.48 11.39
C LEU A 117 24.64 -4.84 12.62
N TRP A 118 25.36 -3.73 12.44
CA TRP A 118 26.00 -3.03 13.56
C TRP A 118 25.00 -2.49 14.58
N ASN A 119 23.84 -2.01 14.12
CA ASN A 119 22.76 -1.58 15.02
C ASN A 119 22.23 -2.78 15.81
N VAL A 120 22.07 -3.94 15.17
CA VAL A 120 21.63 -5.18 15.86
C VAL A 120 22.63 -5.57 16.93
N ILE A 121 23.92 -5.62 16.60
CA ILE A 121 24.99 -5.96 17.54
C ILE A 121 25.01 -4.99 18.72
N ALA A 122 24.98 -3.68 18.44
CA ALA A 122 24.96 -2.65 19.48
C ALA A 122 23.70 -2.72 20.36
N GLY A 123 22.55 -3.04 19.75
CA GLY A 123 21.30 -3.32 20.43
C GLY A 123 21.40 -4.49 21.39
N CYS A 124 21.88 -5.64 20.91
CA CYS A 124 22.11 -6.84 21.72
C CYS A 124 23.07 -6.58 22.88
N ILE A 125 24.21 -5.93 22.63
CA ILE A 125 25.16 -5.56 23.68
C ILE A 125 24.48 -4.68 24.72
N SER A 126 23.63 -3.73 24.30
CA SER A 126 22.95 -2.84 25.24
C SER A 126 21.91 -3.53 26.10
N ILE A 127 21.14 -4.44 25.52
CA ILE A 127 20.14 -5.23 26.24
C ILE A 127 20.83 -6.14 27.25
N LEU A 128 21.89 -6.86 26.83
CA LEU A 128 22.69 -7.72 27.71
C LEU A 128 23.33 -6.91 28.84
N PHE A 129 23.87 -5.73 28.55
CA PHE A 129 24.45 -4.85 29.56
C PHE A 129 23.41 -4.41 30.60
N ILE A 130 22.23 -3.97 30.17
CA ILE A 130 21.12 -3.59 31.06
C ILE A 130 20.69 -4.77 31.95
N ILE A 131 20.57 -5.97 31.37
CA ILE A 131 20.24 -7.20 32.12
C ILE A 131 21.33 -7.51 33.14
N MET A 132 22.61 -7.45 32.76
CA MET A 132 23.74 -7.69 33.66
C MET A 132 23.77 -6.71 34.84
N VAL A 133 23.50 -5.42 34.59
CA VAL A 133 23.39 -4.40 35.64
C VAL A 133 22.19 -4.70 36.55
N GLY A 134 21.05 -5.10 35.99
CA GLY A 134 19.88 -5.53 36.76
C GLY A 134 20.17 -6.74 37.66
N ILE A 135 20.84 -7.77 37.12
CA ILE A 135 21.29 -8.96 37.86
C ILE A 135 22.27 -8.56 38.98
N TYR A 136 23.22 -7.68 38.69
CA TYR A 136 24.15 -7.17 39.71
C TYR A 136 23.38 -6.57 40.90
N PHE A 137 22.40 -5.71 40.63
CA PHE A 137 21.59 -5.09 41.69
C PHE A 137 20.70 -6.09 42.41
N PHE A 138 20.19 -7.10 41.71
CA PHE A 138 19.44 -8.21 42.30
C PHE A 138 20.29 -9.01 43.29
N VAL A 139 21.48 -9.47 42.88
CA VAL A 139 22.40 -10.24 43.72
C VAL A 139 22.86 -9.44 44.94
N HIS A 140 23.08 -8.14 44.79
CA HIS A 140 23.48 -7.25 45.87
C HIS A 140 22.30 -6.71 46.70
N LYS A 141 21.09 -7.27 46.50
CA LYS A 141 19.87 -6.95 47.27
C LYS A 141 19.53 -5.46 47.29
N ARG A 142 19.79 -4.76 46.18
CA ARG A 142 19.43 -3.35 46.00
C ARG A 142 17.98 -3.23 45.54
N THR A 143 17.04 -3.56 46.41
CA THR A 143 15.60 -3.70 46.06
C THR A 143 15.02 -2.48 45.36
N ASP A 144 15.35 -1.26 45.81
CA ASP A 144 14.88 -0.04 45.15
C ASP A 144 15.31 0.02 43.67
N LEU A 145 16.54 -0.38 43.35
CA LEU A 145 17.02 -0.37 41.97
C LEU A 145 16.40 -1.48 41.13
N ILE A 146 16.06 -2.63 41.72
CA ILE A 146 15.32 -3.70 41.04
C ILE A 146 13.93 -3.19 40.61
N ILE A 147 13.25 -2.41 41.47
CA ILE A 147 11.97 -1.77 41.14
C ILE A 147 12.12 -0.87 39.92
N PHE A 148 13.21 -0.09 39.82
CA PHE A 148 13.48 0.72 38.63
C PHE A 148 13.54 -0.12 37.35
N PHE A 149 14.28 -1.23 37.34
CA PHE A 149 14.37 -2.12 36.17
C PHE A 149 13.03 -2.79 35.83
N ILE A 150 12.23 -3.18 36.84
CA ILE A 150 10.88 -3.70 36.62
C ILE A 150 9.98 -2.60 36.04
N MET A 151 10.07 -1.35 36.49
CA MET A 151 9.21 -0.27 35.98
C MET A 151 9.49 0.11 34.52
N ILE A 152 10.73 -0.07 34.04
CA ILE A 152 11.13 0.29 32.67
C ILE A 152 11.18 -0.90 31.71
N GLY A 153 11.11 -2.14 32.20
CA GLY A 153 11.40 -3.35 31.43
C GLY A 153 10.55 -3.49 30.16
N PHE A 154 9.23 -3.44 30.28
CA PHE A 154 8.34 -3.53 29.12
C PHE A 154 8.43 -2.30 28.21
N ILE A 155 8.69 -1.12 28.76
CA ILE A 155 8.91 0.11 27.96
C ILE A 155 10.13 -0.07 27.05
N LEU A 156 11.24 -0.58 27.60
CA LEU A 156 12.44 -0.88 26.83
C LEU A 156 12.17 -1.91 25.73
N PHE A 157 11.42 -2.97 26.06
CA PHE A 157 11.01 -3.98 25.08
C PHE A 157 10.13 -3.39 23.96
N SER A 158 9.13 -2.59 24.30
CA SER A 158 8.25 -1.90 23.35
C SER A 158 9.05 -1.01 22.40
N VAL A 159 9.99 -0.22 22.96
CA VAL A 159 10.89 0.67 22.21
C VAL A 159 11.85 -0.09 21.32
N PHE A 160 12.37 -1.23 21.78
CA PHE A 160 13.16 -2.14 20.97
C PHE A 160 12.36 -2.61 19.75
N LYS A 161 11.11 -3.09 19.94
CA LYS A 161 10.27 -3.49 18.81
C LYS A 161 10.00 -2.32 17.86
N SER A 162 9.69 -1.13 18.37
CA SER A 162 9.48 0.05 17.54
C SER A 162 10.69 0.40 16.66
N GLY A 163 11.91 0.20 17.15
CA GLY A 163 13.12 0.56 16.40
C GLY A 163 13.68 -0.54 15.50
N PHE A 164 13.48 -1.81 15.84
CA PHE A 164 14.13 -2.93 15.13
C PHE A 164 13.17 -3.78 14.26
N VAL A 165 11.84 -3.68 14.45
CA VAL A 165 10.89 -4.31 13.52
C VAL A 165 11.00 -3.65 12.15
N ARG A 166 10.63 -2.36 12.08
CA ARG A 166 10.83 -1.50 10.92
C ARG A 166 12.22 -0.87 11.03
N HIS A 167 13.27 -1.61 10.66
CA HIS A 167 14.67 -1.26 10.95
C HIS A 167 15.26 -0.25 9.95
N ASP A 168 14.59 0.87 9.77
CA ASP A 168 15.03 2.03 9.00
C ASP A 168 15.33 3.20 9.97
N HIS A 169 14.88 4.43 9.65
CA HIS A 169 14.95 5.58 10.55
C HIS A 169 14.25 5.36 11.91
N HIS A 170 13.34 4.40 12.03
CA HIS A 170 12.70 4.10 13.32
C HIS A 170 13.71 3.62 14.38
N VAL A 171 14.89 3.11 14.00
CA VAL A 171 15.97 2.77 14.95
C VAL A 171 16.40 3.95 15.81
N LEU A 172 16.18 5.18 15.36
CA LEU A 172 16.43 6.40 16.14
C LEU A 172 15.63 6.43 17.45
N ILE A 173 14.42 5.86 17.47
CA ILE A 173 13.59 5.74 18.68
C ILE A 173 14.31 4.87 19.71
N PHE A 174 14.84 3.72 19.27
CA PHE A 174 15.64 2.84 20.11
C PHE A 174 16.88 3.55 20.65
N LEU A 175 17.69 4.13 19.75
CA LEU A 175 18.95 4.78 20.11
C LEU A 175 18.74 5.90 21.13
N ALA A 176 17.74 6.76 20.91
CA ALA A 176 17.46 7.90 21.79
C ALA A 176 17.00 7.46 23.20
N VAL A 177 16.06 6.52 23.27
CA VAL A 177 15.52 6.05 24.56
C VAL A 177 16.54 5.22 25.32
N TYR A 178 17.26 4.32 24.65
CA TYR A 178 18.28 3.52 25.31
C TYR A 178 19.46 4.39 25.76
N ALA A 179 19.88 5.40 24.99
CA ALA A 179 20.91 6.34 25.45
C ALA A 179 20.48 7.09 26.72
N LEU A 180 19.20 7.50 26.82
CA LEU A 180 18.65 8.11 28.03
C LEU A 180 18.72 7.16 29.23
N ILE A 181 18.30 5.90 29.06
CA ILE A 181 18.33 4.89 30.12
C ILE A 181 19.77 4.52 30.52
N LEU A 182 20.68 4.42 29.56
CA LEU A 182 22.11 4.26 29.83
C LEU A 182 22.66 5.45 30.61
N GLY A 183 22.22 6.67 30.35
CA GLY A 183 22.55 7.85 31.15
C GLY A 183 22.14 7.71 32.62
N PHE A 184 20.92 7.21 32.89
CA PHE A 184 20.50 6.90 34.26
C PHE A 184 21.35 5.79 34.89
N ILE A 185 21.63 4.71 34.15
CA ILE A 185 22.48 3.61 34.60
C ILE A 185 23.90 4.10 34.90
N LEU A 186 24.46 5.00 34.09
CA LEU A 186 25.77 5.61 34.31
C LEU A 186 25.82 6.34 35.67
N VAL A 187 24.79 7.10 36.02
CA VAL A 187 24.68 7.76 37.33
C VAL A 187 24.61 6.72 38.46
N LEU A 188 23.86 5.64 38.28
CA LEU A 188 23.78 4.55 39.28
C LEU A 188 25.12 3.82 39.45
N LEU A 189 25.79 3.47 38.35
CA LEU A 189 27.08 2.77 38.35
C LEU A 189 28.19 3.63 38.94
N THR A 190 28.24 4.93 38.63
CA THR A 190 29.24 5.84 39.22
C THR A 190 29.04 6.03 40.73
N ARG A 191 27.79 6.00 41.21
CA ARG A 191 27.49 5.96 42.65
C ARG A 191 27.95 4.66 43.30
N GLU A 192 27.67 3.51 42.68
CA GLU A 192 28.13 2.21 43.19
C GLU A 192 29.64 2.05 43.13
N LEU A 193 30.32 2.56 42.11
CA LEU A 193 31.78 2.53 41.98
C LEU A 193 32.47 3.14 43.20
N LYS A 194 31.90 4.21 43.76
CA LYS A 194 32.40 4.86 44.99
C LYS A 194 32.23 3.97 46.23
N ALA A 195 31.18 3.15 46.27
CA ALA A 195 30.80 2.35 47.43
C ALA A 195 31.27 0.87 47.37
N SER A 196 31.55 0.36 46.17
CA SER A 196 31.74 -1.07 45.90
C SER A 196 33.18 -1.54 46.13
N LYS A 197 33.33 -2.81 46.53
CA LYS A 197 34.62 -3.49 46.69
C LYS A 197 35.19 -4.00 45.36
N ILE A 198 34.38 -4.14 44.30
CA ILE A 198 34.77 -4.64 42.97
C ILE A 198 35.04 -3.50 41.97
N LYS A 199 35.96 -2.60 42.32
CA LYS A 199 36.24 -1.37 41.54
C LYS A 199 36.59 -1.62 40.06
N PRO A 200 37.44 -2.61 39.68
CA PRO A 200 37.78 -2.82 38.27
C PRO A 200 36.56 -3.15 37.39
N PHE A 201 35.66 -4.00 37.90
CA PHE A 201 34.42 -4.37 37.20
C PHE A 201 33.47 -3.17 37.06
N MET A 202 33.32 -2.37 38.11
CA MET A 202 32.51 -1.15 38.07
C MET A 202 33.08 -0.11 37.10
N THR A 203 34.40 0.08 37.08
CA THR A 203 35.07 0.96 36.13
C THR A 203 34.83 0.49 34.70
N PHE A 204 34.96 -0.81 34.43
CA PHE A 204 34.64 -1.37 33.13
C PHE A 204 33.18 -1.10 32.73
N GLY A 205 32.22 -1.33 33.63
CA GLY A 205 30.81 -1.05 33.36
C GLY A 205 30.53 0.44 33.07
N VAL A 206 31.19 1.36 33.79
CA VAL A 206 31.10 2.81 33.52
C VAL A 206 31.67 3.16 32.15
N ILE A 207 32.86 2.62 31.79
CA ILE A 207 33.49 2.87 30.49
C ILE A 207 32.63 2.32 29.36
N LEU A 208 32.13 1.09 29.50
CA LEU A 208 31.26 0.46 28.51
C LEU A 208 29.98 1.28 28.31
N CYS A 209 29.34 1.73 29.40
CA CYS A 209 28.16 2.57 29.35
C CYS A 209 28.43 3.90 28.61
N LEU A 210 29.54 4.57 28.93
CA LEU A 210 29.97 5.80 28.23
C LEU A 210 30.24 5.56 26.74
N ALA A 211 30.92 4.46 26.40
CA ALA A 211 31.20 4.09 25.01
C ALA A 211 29.91 3.84 24.23
N MET A 212 28.93 3.15 24.82
CA MET A 212 27.63 2.91 24.20
C MET A 212 26.82 4.20 24.02
N ILE A 213 26.77 5.07 25.03
CA ILE A 213 26.11 6.38 24.90
C ILE A 213 26.76 7.19 23.78
N GLY A 214 28.10 7.27 23.76
CA GLY A 214 28.85 7.96 22.72
C GLY A 214 28.56 7.40 21.33
N SER A 215 28.53 6.06 21.20
CA SER A 215 28.18 5.38 19.96
C SER A 215 26.75 5.69 19.51
N PHE A 216 25.77 5.68 20.42
CA PHE A 216 24.36 5.91 20.08
C PHE A 216 24.13 7.35 19.66
N VAL A 217 24.72 8.31 20.39
CA VAL A 217 24.66 9.73 20.02
C VAL A 217 25.34 9.97 18.68
N ALA A 218 26.50 9.36 18.43
CA ALA A 218 27.16 9.44 17.13
C ALA A 218 26.27 8.86 16.01
N SER A 219 25.67 7.68 16.21
CA SER A 219 24.73 7.08 15.25
C SER A 219 23.53 7.98 14.96
N ILE A 220 22.95 8.62 15.99
CA ILE A 220 21.85 9.59 15.81
C ILE A 220 22.31 10.77 14.96
N CYS A 221 23.48 11.36 15.25
CA CYS A 221 24.02 12.47 14.47
C CYS A 221 24.37 12.11 13.02
N ILE A 222 24.71 10.84 12.75
CA ILE A 222 25.00 10.35 11.40
C ILE A 222 23.71 10.08 10.62
N ILE A 223 22.75 9.37 11.22
CA ILE A 223 21.50 8.96 10.57
C ILE A 223 20.55 10.16 10.42
N ALA A 224 20.51 11.04 11.42
CA ALA A 224 19.71 12.26 11.42
C ALA A 224 20.58 13.46 11.79
N PRO A 225 21.41 13.98 10.86
CA PRO A 225 22.25 15.16 11.09
C PRO A 225 21.47 16.42 11.48
N TRP A 226 20.17 16.44 11.19
CA TRP A 226 19.23 17.48 11.61
C TRP A 226 18.74 17.33 13.06
N ALA A 227 18.84 16.15 13.67
CA ALA A 227 18.34 15.90 15.02
C ALA A 227 18.99 16.79 16.11
N PRO A 228 20.29 17.11 16.06
CA PRO A 228 20.90 18.08 16.99
C PRO A 228 20.38 19.50 16.82
N GLN A 229 19.92 19.87 15.62
CA GLN A 229 19.29 21.15 15.33
C GLN A 229 17.82 21.16 15.76
N ALA A 230 17.17 19.98 15.76
CA ALA A 230 15.84 19.72 16.31
C ALA A 230 15.83 19.71 17.86
N ASN A 231 16.10 20.87 18.48
CA ASN A 231 15.99 21.10 19.92
C ASN A 231 14.52 21.44 20.32
N VAL A 232 14.13 21.24 21.57
CA VAL A 232 12.96 21.89 22.22
C VAL A 232 12.83 23.38 21.84
N ILE A 233 13.93 24.11 21.65
CA ILE A 233 13.95 25.51 21.18
C ILE A 233 13.59 25.64 19.68
N SER A 234 13.89 24.67 18.83
CA SER A 234 13.43 24.63 17.42
C SER A 234 12.01 24.06 17.24
N ASN A 235 11.52 23.30 18.25
CA ASN A 235 10.11 22.94 18.42
C ASN A 235 9.32 24.00 19.20
N ALA A 236 9.97 24.97 19.85
CA ALA A 236 9.28 26.12 20.43
C ALA A 236 8.55 26.93 19.32
N PRO A 237 9.11 27.09 18.11
CA PRO A 237 8.39 27.48 16.91
C PRO A 237 7.15 26.65 16.63
N SER A 238 7.09 25.34 16.94
CA SER A 238 5.86 24.55 16.71
C SER A 238 4.79 24.84 17.77
N THR A 239 5.17 25.12 19.01
CA THR A 239 4.22 25.55 20.06
C THR A 239 3.77 26.99 19.85
N GLU A 240 4.70 27.90 19.53
CA GLU A 240 4.41 29.29 19.16
C GLU A 240 3.55 29.34 17.90
N LEU A 241 3.90 28.60 16.85
CA LEU A 241 3.09 28.49 15.64
C LEU A 241 1.72 27.91 15.96
N SER A 242 1.62 26.87 16.80
CA SER A 242 0.31 26.34 17.22
C SER A 242 -0.54 27.39 17.92
N LEU A 243 0.04 28.15 18.86
CA LEU A 243 -0.64 29.25 19.55
C LEU A 243 -1.03 30.36 18.58
N ARG A 244 -0.14 30.71 17.64
CA ARG A 244 -0.41 31.72 16.61
C ARG A 244 -1.52 31.29 15.68
N LEU A 245 -1.50 30.04 15.18
CA LEU A 245 -2.55 29.47 14.33
C LEU A 245 -3.92 29.45 15.05
N MET A 246 -3.95 29.30 16.38
CA MET A 246 -5.18 29.41 17.16
C MET A 246 -5.68 30.86 17.31
N SER A 247 -4.81 31.86 17.13
CA SER A 247 -5.12 33.28 17.40
C SER A 247 -5.15 34.19 16.16
N ASP A 248 -4.60 33.74 15.04
CA ASP A 248 -4.38 34.48 13.80
C ASP A 248 -4.99 33.71 12.63
N GLU A 249 -6.26 34.00 12.35
CA GLU A 249 -7.05 33.35 11.29
C GLU A 249 -6.42 33.55 9.90
N THR A 250 -5.84 34.73 9.63
CA THR A 250 -5.20 35.02 8.35
C THR A 250 -3.93 34.19 8.16
N LEU A 251 -3.11 34.03 9.20
CA LEU A 251 -1.97 33.10 9.15
C LEU A 251 -2.43 31.66 8.91
N PHE A 252 -3.51 31.24 9.58
CA PHE A 252 -4.09 29.91 9.42
C PHE A 252 -4.54 29.67 7.98
N ASP A 253 -5.36 30.57 7.42
CA ASP A 253 -5.89 30.46 6.06
C ASP A 253 -4.79 30.46 4.99
N ASN A 254 -3.79 31.35 5.12
CA ASN A 254 -2.65 31.38 4.20
C ASN A 254 -1.83 30.10 4.26
N LEU A 255 -1.62 29.54 5.46
CA LEU A 255 -0.90 28.28 5.62
C LEU A 255 -1.70 27.11 5.05
N VAL A 256 -3.01 27.06 5.27
CA VAL A 256 -3.90 26.07 4.68
C VAL A 256 -3.84 26.13 3.15
N ALA A 257 -4.01 27.31 2.56
CA ALA A 257 -3.96 27.50 1.11
C ALA A 257 -2.61 27.04 0.53
N SER A 258 -1.49 27.49 1.12
CA SER A 258 -0.14 27.10 0.69
C SER A 258 0.12 25.59 0.83
N ARG A 259 -0.41 24.95 1.88
CA ARG A 259 -0.27 23.50 2.07
C ARG A 259 -1.12 22.70 1.09
N LYS A 260 -2.35 23.14 0.81
CA LYS A 260 -3.18 22.53 -0.23
C LYS A 260 -2.51 22.63 -1.61
N GLU A 261 -1.99 23.81 -1.96
CA GLU A 261 -1.22 24.03 -3.20
C GLU A 261 0.00 23.09 -3.27
N SER A 262 0.79 23.01 -2.20
CA SER A 262 1.94 22.10 -2.16
C SER A 262 1.55 20.63 -2.39
N ILE A 263 0.37 20.19 -1.92
CA ILE A 263 -0.11 18.82 -2.16
C ILE A 263 -0.55 18.65 -3.61
N ARG A 264 -1.27 19.62 -4.18
CA ARG A 264 -1.72 19.61 -5.58
C ARG A 264 -0.53 19.62 -6.56
N ASP A 265 0.57 20.27 -6.20
CA ASP A 265 1.82 20.26 -6.98
C ASP A 265 2.47 18.88 -7.02
N VAL A 266 2.39 18.12 -5.92
CA VAL A 266 2.97 16.76 -5.83
C VAL A 266 2.04 15.72 -6.45
N TYR A 267 0.73 15.89 -6.30
CA TYR A 267 -0.28 14.97 -6.82
C TYR A 267 -1.32 15.71 -7.67
N PRO A 268 -0.97 16.06 -8.93
CA PRO A 268 -1.88 16.79 -9.81
C PRO A 268 -3.01 15.88 -10.31
N LEU A 269 -4.18 15.99 -9.66
CA LEU A 269 -5.43 15.47 -10.21
C LEU A 269 -5.92 16.40 -11.31
N GLU A 270 -6.20 15.84 -12.49
CA GLU A 270 -6.81 16.60 -13.57
C GLU A 270 -8.23 17.04 -13.21
N THR A 271 -8.61 18.23 -13.68
CA THR A 271 -9.93 18.81 -13.42
C THR A 271 -11.06 17.88 -13.83
N ILE A 272 -10.87 17.11 -14.91
CA ILE A 272 -11.88 16.15 -15.37
C ILE A 272 -12.23 15.09 -14.32
N LEU A 273 -11.25 14.57 -13.57
CA LEU A 273 -11.54 13.58 -12.52
C LEU A 273 -12.27 14.21 -11.33
N VAL A 274 -11.85 15.42 -10.93
CA VAL A 274 -12.50 16.17 -9.85
C VAL A 274 -13.95 16.52 -10.22
N ASP A 275 -14.17 16.97 -11.46
CA ASP A 275 -15.48 17.32 -11.99
C ASP A 275 -16.39 16.08 -12.07
N ARG A 276 -15.85 14.91 -12.45
CA ARG A 276 -16.59 13.64 -12.48
C ARG A 276 -17.02 13.16 -11.10
N ILE A 277 -16.20 13.35 -10.06
CA ILE A 277 -16.59 13.04 -8.67
C ILE A 277 -17.80 13.90 -8.25
N ASN A 278 -17.92 15.13 -8.78
CA ASN A 278 -19.10 15.99 -8.64
C ASN A 278 -19.59 16.13 -7.17
N ASN A 279 -18.64 16.30 -6.23
CA ASN A 279 -18.90 16.42 -4.79
C ASN A 279 -19.61 15.19 -4.13
N GLN A 280 -19.72 14.07 -4.85
CA GLN A 280 -20.16 12.79 -4.27
C GLN A 280 -19.09 12.25 -3.32
N SER A 281 -19.49 11.32 -2.44
CA SER A 281 -18.56 10.72 -1.48
C SER A 281 -17.43 9.96 -2.19
N VAL A 282 -16.21 10.10 -1.67
CA VAL A 282 -15.02 9.45 -2.24
C VAL A 282 -14.14 8.85 -1.15
N ASP A 283 -13.56 7.67 -1.42
CA ASP A 283 -12.41 7.15 -0.67
C ASP A 283 -11.17 7.07 -1.56
N ILE A 284 -9.98 7.12 -0.94
CA ILE A 284 -8.70 7.12 -1.63
C ILE A 284 -7.98 5.81 -1.37
N PHE A 285 -7.48 5.19 -2.44
CA PHE A 285 -6.59 4.05 -2.37
C PHE A 285 -5.22 4.44 -2.95
N PRO A 286 -4.11 3.97 -2.34
CA PRO A 286 -4.05 3.08 -1.19
C PRO A 286 -3.88 3.80 0.17
N TRP A 287 -3.41 5.06 0.21
CA TRP A 287 -3.21 5.80 1.48
C TRP A 287 -3.15 7.34 1.39
N ASP A 288 -3.13 7.95 0.18
CA ASP A 288 -2.92 9.40 0.00
C ASP A 288 -4.17 10.25 0.30
N VAL A 289 -4.78 10.04 1.47
CA VAL A 289 -6.03 10.69 1.93
C VAL A 289 -5.93 12.22 2.04
N ALA A 290 -4.71 12.77 2.02
CA ALA A 290 -4.48 14.21 1.96
C ALA A 290 -5.07 14.85 0.70
N LEU A 291 -5.29 14.07 -0.37
CA LEU A 291 -5.98 14.51 -1.58
C LEU A 291 -7.40 15.00 -1.31
N CYS A 292 -8.14 14.33 -0.42
CA CYS A 292 -9.50 14.77 -0.06
C CYS A 292 -9.49 16.18 0.55
N TRP A 293 -8.54 16.46 1.43
CA TRP A 293 -8.40 17.80 2.02
C TRP A 293 -7.89 18.82 0.99
N ALA A 294 -6.90 18.44 0.18
CA ALA A 294 -6.30 19.32 -0.81
C ALA A 294 -7.27 19.72 -1.93
N TYR A 295 -8.15 18.82 -2.36
CA TYR A 295 -9.13 19.06 -3.44
C TYR A 295 -10.55 19.33 -2.94
N ASP A 296 -10.74 19.47 -1.61
CA ASP A 296 -12.04 19.71 -0.98
C ASP A 296 -13.08 18.64 -1.36
N LEU A 297 -12.65 17.39 -1.46
CA LEU A 297 -13.51 16.25 -1.79
C LEU A 297 -14.31 15.79 -0.56
N ASN A 298 -15.53 15.31 -0.80
CA ASN A 298 -16.39 14.75 0.23
C ASN A 298 -15.89 13.37 0.68
N TRP A 299 -15.01 13.35 1.68
CA TRP A 299 -14.33 12.12 2.10
C TRP A 299 -15.25 11.18 2.88
N SER A 300 -15.33 9.92 2.43
CA SER A 300 -16.00 8.82 3.12
C SER A 300 -15.01 7.67 3.33
N PRO A 301 -14.21 7.70 4.42
CA PRO A 301 -13.15 6.73 4.64
C PRO A 301 -13.65 5.35 5.05
N ARG A 302 -12.97 4.32 4.54
CA ARG A 302 -13.01 2.99 5.14
C ARG A 302 -12.34 2.95 6.53
N PRO A 303 -12.71 2.01 7.42
CA PRO A 303 -12.18 1.95 8.80
C PRO A 303 -10.64 1.92 8.89
N VAL A 304 -9.99 1.13 8.02
CA VAL A 304 -8.53 1.06 7.89
C VAL A 304 -8.14 1.73 6.56
N PHE A 305 -8.13 3.06 6.56
CA PHE A 305 -7.93 3.93 5.39
C PHE A 305 -6.51 3.93 4.79
N GLN A 306 -5.58 3.15 5.34
CA GLN A 306 -4.24 2.95 4.78
C GLN A 306 -4.07 1.47 4.44
N SER A 307 -4.14 1.11 3.16
CA SER A 307 -4.14 -0.28 2.67
C SER A 307 -3.05 -1.13 3.29
N TYR A 308 -1.83 -0.58 3.40
CA TYR A 308 -0.67 -1.29 3.94
C TYR A 308 -0.79 -1.70 5.42
N THR A 309 -1.83 -1.22 6.11
CA THR A 309 -2.16 -1.51 7.51
C THR A 309 -3.30 -2.54 7.67
N ALA A 310 -4.03 -2.87 6.59
CA ALA A 310 -5.13 -3.85 6.62
C ALA A 310 -4.63 -5.32 6.57
N TYR A 311 -3.49 -5.60 7.18
CA TYR A 311 -2.73 -6.86 7.04
C TYR A 311 -3.20 -8.04 7.89
N THR A 312 -4.35 -7.94 8.57
CA THR A 312 -4.95 -9.11 9.25
C THR A 312 -6.31 -9.42 8.66
N PRO A 313 -6.76 -10.69 8.71
CA PRO A 313 -8.05 -11.07 8.15
C PRO A 313 -9.22 -10.26 8.72
N TYR A 314 -9.14 -9.89 10.00
CA TYR A 314 -10.12 -9.03 10.66
C TYR A 314 -10.12 -7.61 10.10
N LEU A 315 -8.93 -6.99 9.95
CA LEU A 315 -8.81 -5.60 9.48
C LEU A 315 -9.24 -5.45 8.02
N ASP A 316 -8.89 -6.41 7.16
CA ASP A 316 -9.38 -6.44 5.78
C ASP A 316 -10.89 -6.74 5.71
N ALA A 317 -11.42 -7.61 6.58
CA ALA A 317 -12.85 -7.90 6.60
C ALA A 317 -13.72 -6.69 6.99
N ILE A 318 -13.29 -5.86 7.93
CA ILE A 318 -14.03 -4.64 8.29
C ILE A 318 -13.97 -3.58 7.19
N ASN A 319 -12.89 -3.52 6.41
CA ASN A 319 -12.81 -2.69 5.21
C ASN A 319 -13.76 -3.22 4.13
N SER A 320 -13.72 -4.53 3.85
CA SER A 320 -14.63 -5.17 2.90
C SER A 320 -16.10 -4.88 3.21
N GLN A 321 -16.51 -4.99 4.49
CA GLN A 321 -17.89 -4.70 4.89
C GLN A 321 -18.31 -3.26 4.53
N HIS A 322 -17.42 -2.28 4.71
CA HIS A 322 -17.69 -0.89 4.38
C HIS A 322 -18.04 -0.68 2.90
N PHE A 323 -17.54 -1.51 1.97
CA PHE A 323 -17.85 -1.46 0.53
C PHE A 323 -19.04 -2.35 0.12
N VAL A 324 -19.65 -3.06 1.07
CA VAL A 324 -20.92 -3.78 0.87
C VAL A 324 -22.10 -2.92 1.32
N ASP A 325 -21.94 -2.09 2.36
CA ASP A 325 -23.03 -1.34 3.00
C ASP A 325 -23.59 -0.20 2.14
N ASP A 326 -24.89 -0.18 1.86
CA ASP A 326 -25.52 0.85 1.00
C ASP A 326 -25.38 2.28 1.53
N GLU A 327 -25.64 2.53 2.82
CA GLU A 327 -25.59 3.90 3.38
C GLU A 327 -24.17 4.40 3.71
N GLY A 328 -23.19 3.50 3.79
CA GLY A 328 -21.84 3.81 4.28
C GLY A 328 -20.75 3.86 3.23
N SER A 329 -20.88 3.12 2.11
CA SER A 329 -19.80 3.07 1.11
C SER A 329 -19.68 4.39 0.32
N PRO A 330 -18.46 4.76 -0.10
CA PRO A 330 -18.28 5.91 -0.97
C PRO A 330 -18.89 5.66 -2.35
N GLU A 331 -19.43 6.70 -2.98
CA GLU A 331 -19.90 6.66 -4.36
C GLU A 331 -18.73 6.47 -5.34
N ASN A 332 -17.57 7.05 -5.02
CA ASN A 332 -16.39 7.01 -5.86
C ASN A 332 -15.18 6.45 -5.13
N ILE A 333 -14.31 5.78 -5.87
CA ILE A 333 -12.98 5.40 -5.39
C ILE A 333 -11.97 6.03 -6.34
N LEU A 334 -11.01 6.77 -5.76
CA LEU A 334 -9.84 7.22 -6.49
C LEU A 334 -8.68 6.28 -6.16
N TYR A 335 -8.33 5.42 -7.10
CA TYR A 335 -7.38 4.33 -6.91
C TYR A 335 -6.05 4.65 -7.59
N PHE A 336 -4.96 4.64 -6.81
CA PHE A 336 -3.60 4.70 -7.33
C PHE A 336 -2.90 3.34 -7.20
N TYR A 337 -2.29 2.84 -8.28
CA TYR A 337 -1.63 1.54 -8.26
C TYR A 337 -0.26 1.62 -7.55
N SER A 338 -0.23 1.38 -6.24
CA SER A 338 1.00 1.44 -5.44
C SER A 338 0.94 0.56 -4.20
N SER A 339 2.12 0.22 -3.67
CA SER A 339 2.32 -0.54 -2.44
C SER A 339 3.65 -0.16 -1.78
N ILE A 340 3.88 -0.59 -0.54
CA ILE A 340 5.13 -0.35 0.20
C ILE A 340 6.00 -1.60 0.26
N ASP A 341 7.28 -1.41 0.58
CA ASP A 341 8.21 -2.47 0.98
C ASP A 341 8.29 -3.66 -0.02
N GLY A 342 8.03 -3.41 -1.31
CA GLY A 342 8.06 -4.38 -2.40
C GLY A 342 6.92 -5.41 -2.38
N ARG A 343 5.79 -5.13 -1.72
CA ARG A 343 4.62 -6.02 -1.75
C ARG A 343 3.87 -5.88 -3.07
N TYR A 344 3.03 -6.87 -3.35
CA TYR A 344 2.15 -6.86 -4.52
C TYR A 344 0.86 -6.06 -4.20
N PRO A 345 0.53 -4.97 -4.92
CA PRO A 345 -0.54 -4.05 -4.52
C PRO A 345 -1.91 -4.70 -4.29
N LEU A 346 -2.31 -5.66 -5.11
CA LEU A 346 -3.61 -6.33 -4.98
C LEU A 346 -3.70 -7.24 -3.74
N PHE A 347 -2.57 -7.57 -3.11
CA PHE A 347 -2.52 -8.46 -1.94
C PHE A 347 -2.50 -7.69 -0.61
N GLU A 348 -2.55 -6.35 -0.61
CA GLU A 348 -2.59 -5.56 0.62
C GLU A 348 -3.89 -5.80 1.41
N GLU A 349 -5.03 -5.77 0.71
CA GLU A 349 -6.39 -5.97 1.26
C GLU A 349 -7.24 -6.86 0.33
N PRO A 350 -6.95 -8.18 0.24
CA PRO A 350 -7.49 -9.06 -0.79
C PRO A 350 -9.01 -9.22 -0.75
N LYS A 351 -9.62 -9.32 0.44
CA LYS A 351 -11.08 -9.40 0.55
C LYS A 351 -11.74 -8.07 0.18
N THR A 352 -11.14 -6.96 0.59
CA THR A 352 -11.61 -5.63 0.19
C THR A 352 -11.49 -5.43 -1.32
N PHE A 353 -10.37 -5.84 -1.93
CA PHE A 353 -10.18 -5.80 -3.38
C PHE A 353 -11.25 -6.61 -4.12
N ARG A 354 -11.52 -7.84 -3.69
CA ARG A 354 -12.63 -8.67 -4.24
C ARG A 354 -13.98 -7.94 -4.16
N THR A 355 -14.25 -7.27 -3.05
CA THR A 355 -15.51 -6.53 -2.83
C THR A 355 -15.61 -5.34 -3.78
N ILE A 356 -14.53 -4.56 -3.92
CA ILE A 356 -14.47 -3.41 -4.83
C ILE A 356 -14.63 -3.86 -6.27
N LEU A 357 -13.96 -4.95 -6.67
CA LEU A 357 -14.07 -5.54 -8.00
C LEU A 357 -15.49 -5.99 -8.36
N ASN A 358 -16.34 -6.27 -7.37
CA ASN A 358 -17.74 -6.62 -7.57
C ASN A 358 -18.66 -5.39 -7.58
N ASN A 359 -18.38 -4.42 -6.72
CA ASN A 359 -19.31 -3.34 -6.40
C ASN A 359 -18.96 -1.99 -7.07
N TYR A 360 -17.85 -1.90 -7.80
CA TYR A 360 -17.40 -0.69 -8.46
C TYR A 360 -16.98 -0.97 -9.91
N SER A 361 -17.29 -0.03 -10.78
CA SER A 361 -16.99 -0.08 -12.22
C SER A 361 -16.04 1.05 -12.60
N TYR A 362 -15.21 0.82 -13.62
CA TYR A 362 -14.33 1.84 -14.17
C TYR A 362 -15.12 3.03 -14.75
N VAL A 363 -14.62 4.25 -14.53
CA VAL A 363 -15.17 5.48 -15.13
C VAL A 363 -14.14 6.17 -16.02
N ASP A 364 -12.97 6.48 -15.47
CA ASP A 364 -11.93 7.21 -16.20
C ASP A 364 -10.56 6.99 -15.53
N GLN A 365 -9.49 7.43 -16.17
CA GLN A 365 -8.15 7.37 -15.61
C GLN A 365 -7.32 8.58 -16.05
N SER A 366 -6.56 9.15 -15.13
CA SER A 366 -5.61 10.22 -15.45
C SER A 366 -4.47 10.28 -14.43
N ASN A 367 -3.27 10.60 -14.91
CA ASN A 367 -2.04 10.73 -14.11
C ASN A 367 -1.79 9.54 -13.14
N GLY A 368 -2.14 8.32 -13.57
CA GLY A 368 -1.99 7.10 -12.77
C GLY A 368 -3.10 6.85 -11.73
N PHE A 369 -4.07 7.75 -11.61
CA PHE A 369 -5.27 7.55 -10.81
C PHE A 369 -6.40 6.98 -11.66
N ILE A 370 -7.04 5.93 -11.15
CA ILE A 370 -8.23 5.31 -11.72
C ILE A 370 -9.43 5.79 -10.91
N LEU A 371 -10.42 6.35 -11.59
CA LEU A 371 -11.71 6.69 -10.98
C LEU A 371 -12.66 5.51 -11.17
N LEU A 372 -13.15 4.98 -10.06
CA LEU A 372 -14.19 3.96 -10.03
C LEU A 372 -15.46 4.55 -9.44
N ASN A 373 -16.61 4.15 -9.97
CA ASN A 373 -17.91 4.54 -9.43
C ASN A 373 -18.69 3.32 -8.97
N ARG A 374 -19.45 3.50 -7.89
CA ARG A 374 -20.25 2.45 -7.27
C ARG A 374 -21.29 1.93 -8.26
N SER A 375 -21.25 0.63 -8.48
CA SER A 375 -22.08 -0.11 -9.41
C SER A 375 -22.28 -1.51 -8.81
N PRO A 376 -23.11 -1.63 -7.76
CA PRO A 376 -23.25 -2.88 -7.02
C PRO A 376 -23.87 -3.94 -7.93
N ARG A 377 -23.25 -5.12 -7.96
CA ARG A 377 -23.72 -6.28 -8.73
C ARG A 377 -24.13 -7.38 -7.77
N PRO A 378 -25.11 -8.24 -8.13
CA PRO A 378 -25.42 -9.43 -7.34
C PRO A 378 -24.12 -10.21 -7.09
N VAL A 379 -23.88 -10.60 -5.85
CA VAL A 379 -22.73 -11.43 -5.51
C VAL A 379 -23.15 -12.87 -5.81
N ASP A 380 -22.54 -13.48 -6.82
CA ASP A 380 -22.73 -14.92 -7.06
C ASP A 380 -22.09 -15.73 -5.93
N ASP A 381 -22.70 -16.87 -5.63
CA ASP A 381 -22.13 -17.82 -4.69
C ASP A 381 -20.77 -18.29 -5.21
N ALA A 382 -19.77 -18.21 -4.33
CA ALA A 382 -18.43 -18.63 -4.65
C ALA A 382 -18.39 -20.17 -4.71
N GLU A 383 -17.81 -20.71 -5.78
CA GLU A 383 -17.71 -22.15 -6.01
C GLU A 383 -16.36 -22.66 -5.51
N ASP A 384 -16.36 -23.72 -4.70
CA ASP A 384 -15.12 -24.40 -4.34
C ASP A 384 -14.55 -25.12 -5.57
N ILE A 385 -13.36 -24.70 -6.00
CA ILE A 385 -12.69 -25.29 -7.18
C ILE A 385 -11.79 -26.44 -6.76
N ASP A 386 -10.89 -26.19 -5.80
CA ASP A 386 -9.84 -27.14 -5.44
C ASP A 386 -9.24 -26.86 -4.05
N LEU A 387 -8.72 -27.89 -3.39
CA LEU A 387 -7.98 -27.81 -2.15
C LEU A 387 -6.70 -28.64 -2.27
N LYS A 388 -5.55 -27.97 -2.16
CA LYS A 388 -4.24 -28.62 -2.27
C LYS A 388 -3.35 -28.32 -1.07
N THR A 389 -2.46 -29.25 -0.79
CA THR A 389 -1.30 -29.03 0.07
C THR A 389 -0.06 -29.11 -0.80
N VAL A 390 0.73 -28.04 -0.80
CA VAL A 390 1.94 -27.87 -1.61
C VAL A 390 3.12 -27.58 -0.70
N LYS A 391 4.35 -27.88 -1.14
CA LYS A 391 5.52 -27.51 -0.35
C LYS A 391 6.01 -26.10 -0.68
N MET A 392 6.65 -25.47 0.29
CA MET A 392 7.31 -24.18 0.13
C MET A 392 8.33 -24.25 -1.02
N GLY A 393 8.24 -23.32 -1.97
CA GLY A 393 9.08 -23.25 -3.15
C GLY A 393 8.64 -24.11 -4.33
N GLU A 394 7.65 -24.99 -4.18
CA GLU A 394 7.05 -25.69 -5.31
C GLU A 394 6.03 -24.78 -6.04
N PRO A 395 5.94 -24.86 -7.39
CA PRO A 395 4.92 -24.14 -8.13
C PRO A 395 3.51 -24.58 -7.72
N ILE A 396 2.62 -23.60 -7.59
CA ILE A 396 1.20 -23.78 -7.27
C ILE A 396 0.41 -23.50 -8.54
N ASP A 397 -0.12 -24.54 -9.16
CA ASP A 397 -0.92 -24.42 -10.38
C ASP A 397 -2.26 -23.74 -10.10
N ILE A 398 -2.54 -22.66 -10.86
CA ILE A 398 -3.84 -21.98 -10.81
C ILE A 398 -4.83 -22.78 -11.66
N PRO A 399 -5.97 -23.22 -11.09
CA PRO A 399 -6.93 -24.02 -11.84
C PRO A 399 -7.58 -23.21 -12.96
N GLU A 400 -7.82 -23.85 -14.10
CA GLU A 400 -8.64 -23.24 -15.16
C GLU A 400 -10.10 -23.16 -14.70
N TYR A 401 -10.67 -21.96 -14.77
CA TYR A 401 -12.05 -21.71 -14.36
C TYR A 401 -12.67 -20.64 -15.26
N ASN A 402 -13.94 -20.83 -15.62
CA ASN A 402 -14.68 -19.86 -16.43
C ASN A 402 -15.22 -18.72 -15.55
N GLY A 403 -14.33 -17.82 -15.14
CA GLY A 403 -14.62 -16.73 -14.23
C GLY A 403 -13.38 -16.26 -13.47
N LYS A 404 -13.59 -15.63 -12.32
CA LYS A 404 -12.50 -15.11 -11.47
C LYS A 404 -12.10 -16.15 -10.43
N VAL A 405 -10.83 -16.53 -10.40
CA VAL A 405 -10.21 -17.40 -9.40
C VAL A 405 -9.60 -16.58 -8.26
N PHE A 406 -9.91 -17.01 -7.03
CA PHE A 406 -9.32 -16.52 -5.78
C PHE A 406 -8.63 -17.66 -5.03
N GLY A 407 -7.44 -17.40 -4.47
CA GLY A 407 -6.71 -18.37 -3.66
C GLY A 407 -6.66 -17.96 -2.19
N HIS A 408 -7.19 -18.79 -1.32
CA HIS A 408 -7.01 -18.70 0.14
C HIS A 408 -5.75 -19.49 0.51
N ILE A 409 -4.67 -18.78 0.80
CA ILE A 409 -3.36 -19.38 1.02
C ILE A 409 -3.00 -19.27 2.50
N ASP A 410 -2.79 -20.41 3.14
CA ASP A 410 -2.41 -20.49 4.55
C ASP A 410 -0.95 -20.95 4.70
N VAL A 411 -0.08 -20.00 5.05
CA VAL A 411 1.34 -20.22 5.35
C VAL A 411 1.54 -20.14 6.86
N GLN A 412 1.78 -21.30 7.48
CA GLN A 412 1.87 -21.43 8.94
C GLN A 412 3.29 -21.16 9.45
N TYR A 413 3.38 -20.59 10.65
CA TYR A 413 4.65 -20.40 11.37
C TYR A 413 5.06 -21.66 12.12
N THR A 414 6.35 -21.95 12.15
CA THR A 414 6.89 -22.91 13.14
C THR A 414 6.78 -22.32 14.55
N LEU A 415 7.01 -23.15 15.58
CA LEU A 415 7.14 -22.66 16.96
C LEU A 415 8.23 -21.59 17.10
N PHE A 416 9.33 -21.73 16.36
CA PHE A 416 10.41 -20.74 16.35
C PHE A 416 9.97 -19.45 15.66
N GLY A 417 9.34 -19.54 14.48
CA GLY A 417 8.81 -18.39 13.77
C GLY A 417 7.78 -17.60 14.59
N SER A 418 6.88 -18.32 15.27
CA SER A 418 5.86 -17.74 16.15
C SER A 418 6.48 -16.98 17.34
N LEU A 419 7.53 -17.56 17.96
CA LEU A 419 8.30 -16.87 18.99
C LEU A 419 8.95 -15.60 18.44
N MET A 420 9.61 -15.68 17.28
CA MET A 420 10.30 -14.55 16.66
C MET A 420 9.34 -13.44 16.24
N LYS A 421 8.15 -13.77 15.72
CA LYS A 421 7.07 -12.80 15.44
C LYS A 421 6.65 -12.05 16.71
N THR A 422 6.63 -12.73 17.85
CA THR A 422 6.26 -12.14 19.14
C THR A 422 7.38 -11.24 19.70
N VAL A 423 8.62 -11.73 19.76
CA VAL A 423 9.72 -11.03 20.47
C VAL A 423 10.50 -10.08 19.59
N TYR A 424 10.58 -10.32 18.29
CA TYR A 424 11.35 -9.52 17.34
C TYR A 424 10.55 -9.28 16.04
N LYS A 425 10.90 -9.97 14.95
CA LYS A 425 10.19 -10.00 13.68
C LYS A 425 10.50 -11.32 12.96
N PRO A 426 9.57 -11.86 12.17
CA PRO A 426 9.87 -12.96 11.27
C PRO A 426 10.62 -12.45 10.03
N GLU A 427 11.38 -13.33 9.38
CA GLU A 427 11.96 -13.05 8.06
C GLU A 427 10.89 -13.14 6.96
N PRO A 428 11.02 -12.40 5.85
CA PRO A 428 9.95 -12.29 4.85
C PRO A 428 9.73 -13.58 4.06
N VAL A 429 8.49 -13.71 3.58
CA VAL A 429 8.08 -14.66 2.52
C VAL A 429 7.94 -13.87 1.23
N TYR A 430 8.14 -14.52 0.10
CA TYR A 430 8.04 -13.92 -1.23
C TYR A 430 7.12 -14.75 -2.13
N VAL A 431 6.45 -14.07 -3.05
CA VAL A 431 5.62 -14.66 -4.11
C VAL A 431 6.11 -14.19 -5.48
N GLN A 432 6.06 -15.08 -6.47
CA GLN A 432 6.33 -14.79 -7.87
C GLN A 432 5.22 -15.39 -8.73
N PHE A 433 4.86 -14.69 -9.80
CA PHE A 433 3.83 -15.09 -10.75
C PHE A 433 4.48 -15.57 -12.05
N HIS A 434 3.98 -16.68 -12.57
CA HIS A 434 4.33 -17.21 -13.90
C HIS A 434 3.07 -17.20 -14.76
N LEU A 435 3.11 -16.52 -15.89
CA LEU A 435 1.98 -16.27 -16.76
C LEU A 435 1.89 -17.34 -17.87
N LYS A 436 0.71 -17.48 -18.49
CA LYS A 436 0.49 -18.47 -19.57
C LYS A 436 1.29 -18.17 -20.84
N ASP A 437 1.66 -16.93 -21.08
CA ASP A 437 2.53 -16.48 -22.19
C ASP A 437 4.02 -16.82 -21.97
N GLY A 438 4.38 -17.37 -20.81
CA GLY A 438 5.75 -17.67 -20.40
C GLY A 438 6.45 -16.52 -19.67
N THR A 439 5.82 -15.35 -19.54
CA THR A 439 6.34 -14.21 -18.79
C THR A 439 6.39 -14.56 -17.29
N THR A 440 7.38 -14.03 -16.58
CA THR A 440 7.54 -14.23 -15.14
C THR A 440 7.73 -12.88 -14.45
N SER A 441 7.00 -12.64 -13.38
CA SER A 441 7.11 -11.40 -12.61
C SER A 441 8.40 -11.32 -11.79
N GLN A 442 8.69 -10.15 -11.24
CA GLN A 442 9.63 -10.05 -10.12
C GLN A 442 9.10 -10.76 -8.86
N TRP A 443 9.97 -10.95 -7.87
CA TRP A 443 9.57 -11.43 -6.54
C TRP A 443 8.95 -10.29 -5.75
N TYR A 444 7.74 -10.50 -5.26
CA TYR A 444 7.04 -9.59 -4.36
C TYR A 444 7.12 -10.11 -2.94
N ARG A 445 7.23 -9.20 -1.98
CA ARG A 445 7.06 -9.56 -0.57
C ARG A 445 5.62 -10.01 -0.34
N PHE A 446 5.48 -11.13 0.36
CA PHE A 446 4.21 -11.76 0.68
C PHE A 446 3.92 -11.65 2.18
N ILE A 447 2.65 -11.38 2.54
CA ILE A 447 2.17 -11.28 3.92
C ILE A 447 1.26 -12.48 4.21
N PRO A 448 1.80 -13.58 4.78
CA PRO A 448 1.04 -14.77 5.16
C PRO A 448 -0.29 -14.52 5.87
N ASP A 449 -0.30 -13.69 6.91
CA ASP A 449 -1.46 -13.55 7.81
C ASP A 449 -2.74 -13.12 7.06
N ASN A 450 -2.63 -12.30 6.01
CA ASN A 450 -3.78 -11.80 5.25
C ASN A 450 -4.12 -12.64 4.01
N ALA A 451 -3.25 -13.57 3.61
CA ALA A 451 -3.42 -14.35 2.39
C ALA A 451 -4.60 -15.34 2.43
N VAL A 452 -5.07 -15.66 3.64
CA VAL A 452 -6.26 -16.49 3.87
C VAL A 452 -7.57 -15.81 3.48
N ASN A 453 -7.57 -14.51 3.17
CA ASN A 453 -8.76 -13.74 2.80
C ASN A 453 -9.14 -13.81 1.31
N GLY A 454 -8.46 -14.63 0.51
CA GLY A 454 -8.80 -14.88 -0.89
C GLY A 454 -8.12 -13.90 -1.83
N LEU A 455 -6.88 -14.21 -2.21
CA LEU A 455 -6.06 -13.44 -3.13
C LEU A 455 -6.60 -13.55 -4.56
N PHE A 456 -6.69 -12.44 -5.30
CA PHE A 456 -7.06 -12.49 -6.71
C PHE A 456 -5.92 -13.12 -7.54
N LEU A 457 -6.19 -14.27 -8.15
CA LEU A 457 -5.18 -15.08 -8.86
C LEU A 457 -5.53 -15.34 -10.32
N SER A 458 -6.55 -14.67 -10.86
CA SER A 458 -6.93 -14.85 -12.27
C SER A 458 -5.95 -14.18 -13.20
N GLN A 459 -5.48 -12.98 -12.83
CA GLN A 459 -4.70 -12.10 -13.69
C GLN A 459 -3.56 -11.47 -12.93
N TYR A 460 -2.41 -11.35 -13.59
CA TYR A 460 -1.31 -10.56 -13.10
C TYR A 460 -1.49 -9.09 -13.52
N VAL A 461 -1.64 -8.23 -12.52
CA VAL A 461 -1.64 -6.76 -12.66
C VAL A 461 -0.24 -6.23 -12.42
N GLY A 462 0.40 -5.64 -13.43
CA GLY A 462 1.75 -5.07 -13.32
C GLY A 462 1.78 -3.57 -13.04
N ASP A 463 0.73 -2.85 -13.44
CA ASP A 463 0.65 -1.39 -13.47
C ASP A 463 -0.82 -0.90 -13.38
N ALA A 464 -1.00 0.42 -13.34
CA ALA A 464 -2.31 1.05 -13.26
C ALA A 464 -3.19 0.79 -14.50
N ASP A 465 -2.61 0.71 -15.69
CA ASP A 465 -3.36 0.49 -16.93
C ASP A 465 -3.94 -0.93 -16.95
N THR A 466 -3.14 -1.92 -16.55
CA THR A 466 -3.60 -3.30 -16.37
C THR A 466 -4.68 -3.39 -15.30
N LEU A 467 -4.58 -2.61 -14.21
CA LEU A 467 -5.63 -2.58 -13.19
C LEU A 467 -6.94 -2.01 -13.74
N ALA A 468 -6.86 -0.92 -14.52
CA ALA A 468 -8.03 -0.33 -15.17
C ALA A 468 -8.70 -1.34 -16.12
N TRP A 469 -7.92 -2.10 -16.89
CA TRP A 469 -8.43 -3.19 -17.74
C TRP A 469 -9.21 -4.24 -16.94
N ILE A 470 -8.73 -4.63 -15.76
CA ILE A 470 -9.47 -5.57 -14.88
C ILE A 470 -10.83 -5.01 -14.47
N PHE A 471 -10.92 -3.71 -14.16
CA PHE A 471 -12.19 -3.06 -13.83
C PHE A 471 -13.11 -2.85 -15.03
N GLN A 472 -12.55 -2.79 -16.25
CA GLN A 472 -13.29 -2.81 -17.52
C GLN A 472 -13.72 -4.23 -17.93
N GLY A 473 -13.21 -5.25 -17.24
CA GLY A 473 -13.51 -6.67 -17.48
C GLY A 473 -12.48 -7.39 -18.33
N HIS A 474 -11.50 -6.71 -18.90
CA HIS A 474 -10.52 -7.31 -19.81
C HIS A 474 -9.56 -8.24 -19.05
N LEU A 475 -9.37 -9.46 -19.55
CA LEU A 475 -8.47 -10.48 -19.00
C LEU A 475 -7.41 -10.80 -20.05
N ILE A 476 -6.14 -10.51 -19.76
CA ILE A 476 -5.05 -10.50 -20.75
C ILE A 476 -3.74 -11.14 -20.24
N ASN A 477 -3.51 -11.12 -18.93
CA ASN A 477 -2.31 -11.60 -18.25
C ASN A 477 -2.63 -12.80 -17.33
N ASP A 478 -3.15 -13.87 -17.90
CA ASP A 478 -3.51 -15.09 -17.17
C ASP A 478 -2.33 -15.63 -16.35
N ILE A 479 -2.55 -15.80 -15.04
CA ILE A 479 -1.58 -16.47 -14.17
C ILE A 479 -1.71 -17.97 -14.40
N HIS A 480 -0.60 -18.62 -14.76
CA HIS A 480 -0.52 -20.07 -14.90
C HIS A 480 -0.18 -20.72 -13.55
N THR A 481 0.90 -20.23 -12.90
CA THR A 481 1.33 -20.73 -11.60
C THR A 481 1.84 -19.59 -10.72
N ILE A 482 1.80 -19.78 -9.41
CA ILE A 482 2.52 -18.93 -8.46
C ILE A 482 3.54 -19.76 -7.69
N THR A 483 4.65 -19.15 -7.30
CA THR A 483 5.64 -19.78 -6.43
C THR A 483 5.77 -18.95 -5.17
N ILE A 484 5.60 -19.58 -4.00
CA ILE A 484 5.78 -18.95 -2.69
C ILE A 484 7.05 -19.53 -2.06
N ARG A 485 7.97 -18.69 -1.61
CA ARG A 485 9.23 -19.12 -1.00
C ARG A 485 9.67 -18.26 0.17
N THR A 486 10.58 -18.79 0.96
CA THR A 486 11.34 -18.05 1.97
C THR A 486 12.80 -18.46 1.93
N ASP A 487 13.70 -17.52 2.23
CA ASP A 487 15.13 -17.82 2.41
C ASP A 487 15.43 -18.33 3.84
N HIS A 488 14.42 -18.36 4.71
CA HIS A 488 14.51 -18.67 6.13
C HIS A 488 13.48 -19.74 6.55
N PRO A 489 13.67 -21.01 6.13
CA PRO A 489 12.72 -22.09 6.38
C PRO A 489 12.51 -22.39 7.86
N GLU A 490 13.40 -21.95 8.76
CA GLU A 490 13.24 -22.13 10.19
C GLU A 490 12.04 -21.37 10.79
N TYR A 491 11.50 -20.36 10.09
CA TYR A 491 10.35 -19.56 10.55
C TYR A 491 9.00 -20.12 10.13
N TYR A 492 8.94 -20.93 9.06
CA TYR A 492 7.69 -21.33 8.41
C TYR A 492 7.61 -22.85 8.28
N GLU A 493 6.40 -23.40 8.39
CA GLU A 493 6.18 -24.81 8.09
C GLU A 493 6.42 -25.07 6.59
N ASP A 494 6.94 -26.25 6.25
CA ASP A 494 7.29 -26.59 4.86
C ASP A 494 6.05 -26.78 3.97
N THR A 495 4.88 -27.04 4.56
CA THR A 495 3.63 -27.26 3.85
C THR A 495 2.73 -26.04 3.87
N ILE A 496 2.22 -25.65 2.71
CA ILE A 496 1.26 -24.57 2.50
C ILE A 496 -0.09 -25.19 2.11
N GLN A 497 -1.17 -24.76 2.76
CA GLN A 497 -2.52 -25.13 2.34
C GLN A 497 -3.07 -24.06 1.41
N VAL A 498 -3.63 -24.49 0.28
CA VAL A 498 -4.19 -23.60 -0.74
C VAL A 498 -5.59 -24.06 -1.08
N HIS A 499 -6.57 -23.19 -0.87
CA HIS A 499 -7.96 -23.40 -1.23
C HIS A 499 -8.37 -22.42 -2.33
N PHE A 500 -8.77 -22.93 -3.49
CA PHE A 500 -9.19 -22.14 -4.63
C PHE A 500 -10.70 -22.03 -4.70
N VAL A 501 -11.17 -20.82 -4.92
CA VAL A 501 -12.59 -20.48 -5.05
C VAL A 501 -12.81 -19.71 -6.34
N GLY A 502 -13.86 -20.06 -7.07
CA GLY A 502 -14.27 -19.45 -8.32
C GLY A 502 -15.47 -18.52 -8.15
N LEU A 503 -15.48 -17.42 -8.89
CA LEU A 503 -16.66 -16.59 -9.10
C LEU A 503 -17.04 -16.63 -10.58
N PRO A 504 -18.22 -17.19 -10.93
CA PRO A 504 -18.62 -17.34 -12.33
C PRO A 504 -18.87 -15.97 -13.00
N ILE A 505 -18.87 -15.98 -14.33
CA ILE A 505 -19.21 -14.79 -15.14
C ILE A 505 -20.73 -14.67 -15.20
N GLN A 506 -21.30 -13.53 -14.79
CA GLN A 506 -22.74 -13.27 -14.89
C GLN A 506 -23.18 -13.10 -16.36
N SER A 507 -24.28 -13.76 -16.73
CA SER A 507 -24.92 -13.71 -18.05
C SER A 507 -25.52 -12.34 -18.43
N ASP A 508 -25.66 -11.45 -17.46
CA ASP A 508 -26.32 -10.15 -17.63
C ASP A 508 -25.31 -9.05 -18.01
N GLN A 509 -24.07 -9.43 -18.29
CA GLN A 509 -23.08 -8.60 -18.99
C GLN A 509 -23.51 -8.41 -20.44
N GLY A 510 -24.47 -7.50 -20.66
CA GLY A 510 -24.83 -7.03 -21.99
C GLY A 510 -23.59 -6.61 -22.77
N ASP A 511 -23.38 -7.25 -23.91
CA ASP A 511 -22.50 -6.91 -25.04
C ASP A 511 -20.99 -6.71 -24.82
N PHE A 512 -20.43 -6.88 -23.62
CA PHE A 512 -18.97 -6.73 -23.40
C PHE A 512 -18.20 -8.01 -23.09
N MET A 513 -18.88 -9.13 -22.83
CA MET A 513 -18.26 -10.44 -22.61
C MET A 513 -19.18 -11.54 -23.15
N ASP A 514 -19.13 -11.79 -24.46
CA ASP A 514 -19.50 -13.12 -24.96
C ASP A 514 -18.31 -14.06 -24.69
N PRO A 515 -18.41 -15.05 -23.78
CA PRO A 515 -17.32 -15.99 -23.46
C PRO A 515 -16.95 -16.89 -24.64
N ASN A 516 -17.75 -16.91 -25.71
CA ASN A 516 -17.43 -17.61 -26.94
C ASN A 516 -16.68 -16.74 -27.95
N SER A 517 -16.68 -15.41 -27.80
CA SER A 517 -15.87 -14.53 -28.63
C SER A 517 -14.47 -14.44 -28.05
N LYS A 518 -13.49 -15.05 -28.72
CA LYS A 518 -12.08 -14.81 -28.38
C LYS A 518 -11.63 -13.67 -29.27
N SER A 519 -11.21 -12.56 -28.66
CA SER A 519 -10.68 -11.43 -29.40
C SER A 519 -9.20 -11.21 -29.13
N VAL A 520 -8.45 -10.83 -30.15
CA VAL A 520 -7.09 -10.30 -30.03
C VAL A 520 -7.14 -8.80 -30.28
N SER A 521 -6.90 -8.02 -29.22
CA SER A 521 -6.80 -6.56 -29.30
C SER A 521 -5.39 -6.14 -29.66
N PHE A 522 -5.22 -5.44 -30.79
CA PHE A 522 -3.93 -4.86 -31.20
C PHE A 522 -3.48 -3.75 -30.25
N TYR A 523 -4.42 -3.13 -29.51
CA TYR A 523 -4.08 -2.20 -28.44
C TYR A 523 -3.28 -2.88 -27.32
N GLY A 524 -3.51 -4.17 -27.05
CA GLY A 524 -2.72 -4.94 -26.08
C GLY A 524 -1.36 -5.41 -26.60
N LEU A 525 -1.18 -5.52 -27.92
CA LEU A 525 0.00 -6.14 -28.54
C LEU A 525 1.17 -5.17 -28.76
N THR A 526 2.40 -5.63 -28.56
CA THR A 526 3.58 -4.86 -28.99
C THR A 526 3.81 -5.10 -30.50
N PRO A 527 3.93 -4.05 -31.34
CA PRO A 527 4.22 -4.24 -32.75
C PRO A 527 5.59 -4.86 -32.98
N ASP A 528 5.69 -5.82 -33.90
CA ASP A 528 6.94 -6.45 -34.32
C ASP A 528 7.81 -5.50 -35.14
N MET A 529 7.18 -4.63 -35.95
CA MET A 529 7.88 -3.64 -36.74
C MET A 529 7.14 -2.31 -36.79
N LYS A 530 7.90 -1.21 -36.71
CA LYS A 530 7.42 0.16 -36.94
C LYS A 530 8.33 0.82 -37.95
N SER A 531 7.79 1.27 -39.07
CA SER A 531 8.57 1.87 -40.14
C SER A 531 7.92 3.12 -40.71
N ALA A 532 8.76 4.05 -41.14
CA ALA A 532 8.39 5.25 -41.88
C ALA A 532 8.74 5.11 -43.36
N SER A 533 8.44 6.15 -44.14
CA SER A 533 8.63 6.14 -45.58
C SER A 533 9.99 5.64 -46.06
N GLY A 534 9.96 4.64 -46.95
CA GLY A 534 11.15 3.98 -47.49
C GLY A 534 11.87 3.06 -46.49
N GLY A 535 11.18 2.55 -45.46
CA GLY A 535 11.75 1.64 -44.46
C GLY A 535 12.63 2.33 -43.42
N LYS A 536 12.45 3.65 -43.23
CA LYS A 536 13.20 4.43 -42.24
C LYS A 536 12.67 4.17 -40.82
N ALA A 537 13.48 4.48 -39.82
CA ALA A 537 13.03 4.47 -38.43
C ALA A 537 11.90 5.51 -38.22
N LEU A 538 10.84 5.07 -37.54
CA LEU A 538 9.74 5.93 -37.14
C LEU A 538 10.14 6.78 -35.92
N GLU A 539 9.74 8.05 -35.90
CA GLU A 539 9.91 8.89 -34.72
C GLU A 539 9.12 8.30 -33.53
N ALA A 540 9.75 8.18 -32.36
CA ALA A 540 9.12 7.59 -31.17
C ALA A 540 7.82 8.33 -30.76
N SER A 541 7.70 9.60 -31.13
CA SER A 541 6.51 10.40 -30.85
C SER A 541 5.30 10.05 -31.72
N TYR A 542 5.52 9.42 -32.88
CA TYR A 542 4.53 9.21 -33.95
C TYR A 542 3.80 7.87 -33.89
N ASN A 543 4.13 7.03 -32.90
CA ASN A 543 3.33 5.85 -32.56
C ASN A 543 3.26 5.66 -31.05
N ARG A 544 2.06 5.83 -30.47
CA ARG A 544 1.81 5.74 -29.03
C ARG A 544 0.44 5.13 -28.78
N LYS A 545 0.25 4.54 -27.60
CA LYS A 545 -1.04 3.99 -27.17
C LYS A 545 -1.65 4.92 -26.14
N HIS A 546 -2.96 5.14 -26.24
CA HIS A 546 -3.73 5.95 -25.31
C HIS A 546 -4.99 5.19 -24.89
N VAL A 547 -5.25 5.14 -23.59
CA VAL A 547 -6.32 4.31 -23.00
C VAL A 547 -7.71 4.88 -23.29
N ASN A 548 -7.81 6.19 -23.53
CA ASN A 548 -9.08 6.86 -23.72
C ASN A 548 -8.90 8.12 -24.59
N ILE A 549 -9.17 8.03 -25.90
CA ILE A 549 -9.15 9.17 -26.81
C ILE A 549 -10.58 9.56 -27.15
N ARG A 550 -10.94 10.81 -26.84
CA ARG A 550 -12.25 11.38 -27.20
C ARG A 550 -12.18 12.03 -28.57
N LEU A 551 -13.05 11.60 -29.50
CA LEU A 551 -13.33 12.30 -30.74
C LEU A 551 -14.84 12.49 -30.85
N GLY A 552 -15.30 13.73 -30.76
CA GLY A 552 -16.72 14.07 -30.69
C GLY A 552 -17.34 13.67 -29.35
N SER A 553 -18.39 12.86 -29.39
CA SER A 553 -19.13 12.39 -28.21
C SER A 553 -18.66 11.04 -27.67
N GLU A 554 -17.74 10.38 -28.36
CA GLU A 554 -17.33 9.01 -28.08
C GLU A 554 -15.85 8.93 -27.72
N SER A 555 -15.52 8.01 -26.81
CA SER A 555 -14.15 7.76 -26.38
C SER A 555 -13.83 6.28 -26.34
N MET A 556 -12.61 5.90 -26.74
CA MET A 556 -12.14 4.51 -26.76
C MET A 556 -10.61 4.44 -26.64
N PRO A 557 -10.04 3.28 -26.25
CA PRO A 557 -8.60 3.06 -26.35
C PRO A 557 -8.17 3.18 -27.82
N ALA A 558 -7.02 3.83 -28.08
CA ALA A 558 -6.58 4.09 -29.43
C ALA A 558 -5.06 4.08 -29.59
N ILE A 559 -4.62 3.73 -30.78
CA ILE A 559 -3.22 3.76 -31.21
C ILE A 559 -3.03 5.01 -32.07
N PHE A 560 -2.20 5.93 -31.60
CA PHE A 560 -1.73 7.06 -32.39
C PHE A 560 -0.82 6.56 -33.49
N GLU A 561 -1.03 7.02 -34.73
CA GLU A 561 -0.16 6.69 -35.85
C GLU A 561 -0.07 7.87 -36.83
N HIS A 562 0.90 8.75 -36.61
CA HIS A 562 1.15 9.88 -37.50
C HIS A 562 1.91 9.43 -38.76
N PRO A 563 1.49 9.81 -39.99
CA PRO A 563 2.23 9.48 -41.21
C PRO A 563 3.58 10.20 -41.25
N GLN A 564 4.66 9.46 -41.54
CA GLN A 564 6.00 10.03 -41.64
C GLN A 564 6.59 9.90 -43.05
N GLY A 565 6.64 11.03 -43.75
CA GLY A 565 7.18 11.12 -45.11
C GLY A 565 6.16 10.72 -46.19
N PRO A 566 6.56 10.69 -47.48
CA PRO A 566 5.63 10.63 -48.61
C PRO A 566 4.88 9.29 -48.78
N THR A 567 5.34 8.20 -48.19
CA THR A 567 4.64 6.90 -48.16
C THR A 567 4.06 6.58 -46.78
N GLY A 568 4.06 7.53 -45.84
CA GLY A 568 3.42 7.34 -44.53
C GLY A 568 4.18 6.44 -43.55
N THR A 569 3.42 5.96 -42.57
CA THR A 569 3.85 5.08 -41.48
C THR A 569 3.24 3.69 -41.68
N THR A 570 3.95 2.65 -41.23
CA THR A 570 3.47 1.26 -41.28
C THR A 570 3.85 0.55 -39.99
N ILE A 571 2.84 0.01 -39.31
CA ILE A 571 2.94 -0.77 -38.08
C ILE A 571 2.54 -2.21 -38.41
N ILE A 572 3.44 -3.16 -38.12
CA ILE A 572 3.26 -4.56 -38.47
C ILE A 572 3.14 -5.38 -37.19
N TYR A 573 2.11 -6.21 -37.14
CA TYR A 573 1.93 -7.28 -36.16
C TYR A 573 2.04 -8.62 -36.89
N GLU A 574 3.02 -9.42 -36.54
CA GLU A 574 3.27 -10.74 -37.14
C GLU A 574 2.59 -11.85 -36.35
N ASN A 575 2.40 -13.00 -36.99
CA ASN A 575 1.86 -14.22 -36.37
C ASN A 575 0.46 -14.05 -35.74
N ILE A 576 -0.40 -13.27 -36.40
CA ILE A 576 -1.79 -13.10 -35.98
C ILE A 576 -2.62 -14.25 -36.55
N ASP A 577 -3.21 -15.05 -35.67
CA ASP A 577 -4.04 -16.21 -36.00
C ASP A 577 -5.42 -15.74 -36.49
N ILE A 578 -5.70 -15.89 -37.78
CA ILE A 578 -7.03 -15.68 -38.36
C ILE A 578 -7.75 -17.03 -38.45
N ARG A 579 -8.96 -17.08 -37.90
CA ARG A 579 -9.82 -18.28 -37.86
C ARG A 579 -11.02 -18.11 -38.77
N GLU A 580 -11.65 -19.24 -39.08
CA GLU A 580 -12.95 -19.23 -39.74
C GLU A 580 -13.97 -18.48 -38.86
N GLY A 581 -14.66 -17.50 -39.43
CA GLY A 581 -15.58 -16.61 -38.70
C GLY A 581 -14.92 -15.37 -38.07
N SER A 582 -13.60 -15.17 -38.24
CA SER A 582 -12.95 -13.97 -37.72
C SER A 582 -13.45 -12.67 -38.38
N CYS A 583 -13.61 -11.62 -37.57
CA CYS A 583 -13.95 -10.27 -37.99
C CYS A 583 -12.92 -9.28 -37.42
N LEU A 584 -12.34 -8.43 -38.27
CA LEU A 584 -11.49 -7.33 -37.84
C LEU A 584 -12.36 -6.10 -37.54
N GLU A 585 -12.45 -5.74 -36.27
CA GLU A 585 -13.21 -4.60 -35.76
C GLU A 585 -12.26 -3.49 -35.35
N PHE A 586 -12.54 -2.25 -35.76
CA PHE A 586 -11.74 -1.09 -35.39
C PHE A 586 -12.50 0.20 -35.70
N SER A 587 -12.00 1.30 -35.18
CA SER A 587 -12.44 2.64 -35.54
C SER A 587 -11.26 3.47 -36.06
N ILE A 588 -11.52 4.47 -36.87
CA ILE A 588 -10.52 5.47 -37.28
C ILE A 588 -11.03 6.87 -36.98
N GLY A 589 -10.09 7.77 -36.73
CA GLY A 589 -10.39 9.17 -36.51
C GLY A 589 -9.15 10.04 -36.57
N ILE A 590 -9.36 11.34 -36.74
CA ILE A 590 -8.31 12.36 -36.70
C ILE A 590 -8.60 13.27 -35.51
N ASP A 591 -7.54 13.57 -34.75
CA ASP A 591 -7.58 14.31 -33.48
C ASP A 591 -8.41 15.62 -33.55
N GLU A 592 -9.20 15.91 -32.50
CA GLU A 592 -10.04 17.12 -32.44
C GLU A 592 -9.23 18.41 -32.64
N GLY A 593 -7.96 18.42 -32.22
CA GLY A 593 -7.05 19.55 -32.36
C GLY A 593 -6.66 19.90 -33.80
N VAL A 594 -7.03 19.05 -34.77
CA VAL A 594 -6.75 19.21 -36.20
C VAL A 594 -7.92 19.84 -36.95
N TRP A 595 -9.15 19.73 -36.45
CA TRP A 595 -10.37 20.04 -37.21
C TRP A 595 -10.48 21.49 -37.70
N ASP A 596 -9.69 22.41 -37.13
CA ASP A 596 -9.59 23.82 -37.48
C ASP A 596 -8.24 24.22 -38.11
N LYS A 597 -7.39 23.26 -38.47
CA LYS A 597 -6.03 23.48 -39.01
C LYS A 597 -6.03 23.46 -40.54
N PRO A 598 -6.03 24.62 -41.22
CA PRO A 598 -6.11 24.69 -42.69
C PRO A 598 -4.92 24.04 -43.41
N GLU A 599 -3.83 23.72 -42.70
CA GLU A 599 -2.65 23.06 -43.25
C GLU A 599 -2.82 21.53 -43.43
N SER A 600 -3.78 20.89 -42.75
CA SER A 600 -4.03 19.46 -42.93
C SER A 600 -4.80 19.19 -44.21
N ASP A 601 -4.40 18.15 -44.95
CA ASP A 601 -5.11 17.65 -46.13
C ASP A 601 -5.77 16.27 -45.90
N GLY A 602 -5.89 15.90 -44.62
CA GLY A 602 -6.47 14.67 -44.15
C GLY A 602 -5.51 13.48 -44.21
N VAL A 603 -5.96 12.32 -43.70
CA VAL A 603 -5.17 11.09 -43.63
C VAL A 603 -5.87 9.96 -44.39
N THR A 604 -5.08 9.14 -45.08
CA THR A 604 -5.54 7.87 -45.64
C THR A 604 -5.14 6.73 -44.70
N PHE A 605 -6.10 5.89 -44.35
CA PHE A 605 -5.97 4.70 -43.51
C PHE A 605 -6.06 3.46 -44.39
N GLU A 606 -5.06 2.57 -44.29
CA GLU A 606 -5.04 1.29 -44.98
C GLU A 606 -4.77 0.17 -43.98
N ILE A 607 -5.42 -0.98 -44.18
CA ILE A 607 -5.06 -2.23 -43.49
C ILE A 607 -4.76 -3.28 -44.54
N HIS A 608 -3.56 -3.86 -44.48
CA HIS A 608 -3.12 -4.93 -45.36
C HIS A 608 -2.87 -6.20 -44.57
N LEU A 609 -3.21 -7.35 -45.16
CA LEU A 609 -2.87 -8.68 -44.64
C LEU A 609 -1.77 -9.29 -45.51
N HIS A 610 -0.70 -9.77 -44.89
CA HIS A 610 0.38 -10.47 -45.56
C HIS A 610 0.40 -11.94 -45.14
N ASP A 611 0.26 -12.83 -46.12
CA ASP A 611 0.44 -14.27 -45.93
C ASP A 611 1.94 -14.61 -46.12
N PRO A 612 2.67 -15.02 -45.07
CA PRO A 612 4.10 -15.31 -45.14
C PRO A 612 4.41 -16.61 -45.91
N ILE A 613 3.43 -17.52 -46.06
CA ILE A 613 3.60 -18.80 -46.77
C ILE A 613 3.42 -18.58 -48.27
N ALA A 614 2.34 -17.90 -48.65
CA ALA A 614 2.08 -17.55 -50.05
C ALA A 614 2.95 -16.38 -50.54
N ASN A 615 3.53 -15.61 -49.61
CA ASN A 615 4.27 -14.38 -49.86
C ASN A 615 3.45 -13.36 -50.67
N THR A 616 2.19 -13.22 -50.30
CA THR A 616 1.22 -12.31 -50.94
C THR A 616 0.68 -11.33 -49.91
N THR A 617 0.58 -10.06 -50.30
CA THR A 617 -0.05 -9.00 -49.49
C THR A 617 -1.32 -8.55 -50.16
N GLN A 618 -2.41 -8.46 -49.40
CA GLN A 618 -3.71 -8.00 -49.88
C GLN A 618 -4.19 -6.83 -49.02
N GLU A 619 -4.69 -5.78 -49.68
CA GLU A 619 -5.39 -4.70 -49.01
C GLU A 619 -6.80 -5.16 -48.62
N VAL A 620 -7.14 -4.97 -47.36
CA VAL A 620 -8.45 -5.35 -46.80
C VAL A 620 -9.26 -4.14 -46.38
N PHE A 621 -8.60 -3.00 -46.18
CA PHE A 621 -9.24 -1.74 -45.84
C PHE A 621 -8.53 -0.56 -46.51
N PHE A 622 -9.34 0.39 -46.98
CA PHE A 622 -8.91 1.70 -47.46
C PHE A 622 -9.98 2.73 -47.13
N TYR A 623 -9.62 3.79 -46.42
CA TYR A 623 -10.52 4.91 -46.13
C TYR A 623 -9.76 6.21 -45.94
N ARG A 624 -10.36 7.35 -46.34
CA ARG A 624 -9.75 8.67 -46.23
C ARG A 624 -10.63 9.58 -45.38
N LEU A 625 -10.01 10.28 -44.43
CA LEU A 625 -10.66 11.30 -43.59
C LEU A 625 -9.99 12.66 -43.81
N ASP A 626 -10.79 13.72 -43.95
CA ASP A 626 -10.37 15.12 -44.05
C ASP A 626 -11.33 16.02 -43.22
N PRO A 627 -11.21 16.02 -41.88
CA PRO A 627 -12.14 16.70 -40.98
C PRO A 627 -12.09 18.24 -41.08
N VAL A 628 -11.08 18.77 -41.77
CA VAL A 628 -10.93 20.21 -42.02
C VAL A 628 -11.87 20.65 -43.13
N HIS A 629 -11.92 19.88 -44.23
CA HIS A 629 -12.74 20.21 -45.40
C HIS A 629 -14.11 19.51 -45.41
N VAL A 630 -14.25 18.38 -44.71
CA VAL A 630 -15.47 17.56 -44.63
C VAL A 630 -15.88 17.44 -43.17
N THR A 631 -16.99 18.06 -42.78
CA THR A 631 -17.40 18.10 -41.36
C THR A 631 -17.87 16.73 -40.86
N GLU A 632 -18.40 15.91 -41.76
CA GLU A 632 -18.83 14.54 -41.52
C GLU A 632 -17.67 13.60 -41.17
N ASP A 633 -16.44 13.97 -41.51
CA ASP A 633 -15.24 13.19 -41.17
C ASP A 633 -14.79 13.39 -39.71
N ARG A 634 -15.47 14.26 -38.95
CA ARG A 634 -15.18 14.51 -37.54
C ARG A 634 -15.81 13.46 -36.63
N GLY A 635 -15.05 12.95 -35.68
CA GLY A 635 -15.46 11.92 -34.74
C GLY A 635 -14.88 10.55 -35.08
N TRP A 636 -15.35 9.53 -34.38
CA TRP A 636 -14.99 8.15 -34.65
C TRP A 636 -15.80 7.57 -35.81
N HIS A 637 -15.13 6.83 -36.69
CA HIS A 637 -15.75 6.07 -37.77
C HIS A 637 -15.47 4.58 -37.55
N HIS A 638 -16.51 3.78 -37.41
CA HIS A 638 -16.40 2.36 -37.04
C HIS A 638 -16.46 1.45 -38.26
N PHE A 639 -15.62 0.41 -38.23
CA PHE A 639 -15.49 -0.56 -39.30
C PHE A 639 -15.42 -1.98 -38.73
N ALA A 640 -16.03 -2.91 -39.46
CA ALA A 640 -15.99 -4.34 -39.19
C ALA A 640 -15.79 -5.06 -40.52
N ILE A 641 -14.69 -5.82 -40.63
CA ILE A 641 -14.27 -6.49 -41.86
C ILE A 641 -14.26 -7.99 -41.61
N PRO A 642 -15.23 -8.75 -42.17
CA PRO A 642 -15.19 -10.20 -42.14
C PRO A 642 -13.92 -10.72 -42.83
N LEU A 643 -13.18 -11.60 -42.16
CA LEU A 643 -11.93 -12.17 -42.65
C LEU A 643 -12.10 -13.58 -43.24
N GLU A 644 -13.34 -14.03 -43.43
CA GLU A 644 -13.68 -15.38 -43.95
C GLU A 644 -13.13 -15.65 -45.36
N GLU A 645 -12.90 -14.61 -46.16
CA GLU A 645 -12.35 -14.72 -47.52
C GLU A 645 -10.82 -14.90 -47.55
N TYR A 646 -10.17 -14.83 -46.39
CA TYR A 646 -8.71 -14.89 -46.25
C TYR A 646 -8.28 -16.25 -45.70
N PRO A 647 -7.10 -16.78 -46.12
CA PRO A 647 -6.67 -18.10 -45.69
C PRO A 647 -6.52 -18.15 -44.15
N ALA A 648 -7.21 -19.10 -43.53
CA ALA A 648 -7.05 -19.37 -42.11
C ALA A 648 -5.60 -19.73 -41.78
N GLY A 649 -5.04 -19.11 -40.75
CA GLY A 649 -3.64 -19.26 -40.35
C GLY A 649 -3.00 -17.97 -39.86
N ASN A 650 -1.69 -18.05 -39.60
CA ASN A 650 -0.90 -16.93 -39.11
C ASN A 650 -0.54 -15.96 -40.24
N VAL A 651 -1.06 -14.73 -40.16
CA VAL A 651 -0.75 -13.65 -41.09
C VAL A 651 0.01 -12.52 -40.38
N SER A 652 0.58 -11.60 -41.16
CA SER A 652 0.96 -10.29 -40.65
C SER A 652 -0.13 -9.26 -40.95
N VAL A 653 -0.54 -8.50 -39.95
CA VAL A 653 -1.51 -7.41 -40.08
C VAL A 653 -0.75 -6.09 -40.08
N LEU A 654 -0.91 -5.31 -41.15
CA LEU A 654 -0.23 -4.04 -41.36
C LEU A 654 -1.25 -2.92 -41.24
N PHE A 655 -1.09 -2.07 -40.23
CA PHE A 655 -1.79 -0.79 -40.13
C PHE A 655 -0.92 0.28 -40.78
N ILE A 656 -1.52 1.08 -41.67
CA ILE A 656 -0.80 2.06 -42.48
C ILE A 656 -1.56 3.38 -42.46
N THR A 657 -0.91 4.46 -42.05
CA THR A 657 -1.41 5.82 -42.25
C THR A 657 -0.57 6.56 -43.29
N ARG A 658 -1.21 7.16 -44.30
CA ARG A 658 -0.56 7.92 -45.38
C ARG A 658 -1.01 9.39 -45.39
N PRO A 659 -0.08 10.33 -45.69
CA PRO A 659 -0.46 11.71 -45.92
C PRO A 659 -1.14 11.85 -47.28
N ASN A 660 -2.07 12.78 -47.42
CA ASN A 660 -2.78 13.02 -48.68
C ASN A 660 -2.13 14.08 -49.59
N GLY A 661 -0.96 14.55 -49.20
CA GLY A 661 -0.09 15.45 -49.96
C GLY A 661 1.04 15.96 -49.07
N ASN A 662 0.71 16.31 -47.84
CA ASN A 662 1.65 16.71 -46.80
C ASN A 662 1.26 16.07 -45.45
N ALA A 663 2.19 15.97 -44.50
CA ALA A 663 1.94 15.31 -43.21
C ALA A 663 1.63 16.30 -42.07
N ALA A 664 1.26 17.55 -42.38
CA ALA A 664 1.03 18.55 -41.34
C ALA A 664 -0.31 18.28 -40.64
N TYR A 665 -0.25 18.10 -39.32
CA TYR A 665 -1.42 17.86 -38.47
C TYR A 665 -2.19 16.59 -38.83
N ASP A 666 -1.51 15.58 -39.36
CA ASP A 666 -2.10 14.27 -39.68
C ASP A 666 -2.16 13.36 -38.44
N TRP A 667 -2.83 13.85 -37.40
CA TRP A 667 -2.89 13.20 -36.08
C TRP A 667 -3.94 12.09 -36.09
N ALA A 668 -3.58 10.97 -36.73
CA ALA A 668 -4.45 9.83 -36.95
C ALA A 668 -4.46 8.85 -35.77
N TRP A 669 -5.65 8.30 -35.53
CA TRP A 669 -5.93 7.35 -34.47
C TRP A 669 -6.61 6.09 -35.00
N TRP A 670 -6.13 4.92 -34.58
CA TRP A 670 -6.81 3.64 -34.72
C TRP A 670 -7.47 3.28 -33.38
N GLY A 671 -8.79 3.39 -33.30
CA GLY A 671 -9.60 3.14 -32.10
C GLY A 671 -10.01 1.67 -31.95
N ASP A 672 -9.79 1.11 -30.76
CA ASP A 672 -10.04 -0.27 -30.34
C ASP A 672 -9.85 -1.35 -31.44
N PRO A 673 -8.69 -1.37 -32.14
CA PRO A 673 -8.48 -2.38 -33.18
C PRO A 673 -8.37 -3.77 -32.56
N LYS A 674 -9.22 -4.71 -33.00
CA LYS A 674 -9.25 -6.10 -32.55
C LYS A 674 -9.73 -7.06 -33.64
N ILE A 675 -9.25 -8.30 -33.62
CA ILE A 675 -9.90 -9.40 -34.35
C ILE A 675 -10.73 -10.19 -33.36
N ALA A 676 -12.02 -10.34 -33.62
CA ALA A 676 -12.94 -11.18 -32.84
C ALA A 676 -13.33 -12.43 -33.65
N TRP A 677 -13.53 -13.57 -33.01
CA TRP A 677 -13.99 -14.81 -33.65
C TRP A 677 -14.68 -15.76 -32.67
#